data_AF-A0A0H3ABW0-F1
#
_entry.id   AF-A0A0H3ABW0-F1
#
_cell.length_a   1.000
_cell.length_b   1.000
_cell.length_c   1.000
_cell.angle_alpha   90.00
_cell.angle_beta   90.00
_cell.angle_gamma   90.00
#
_symmetry.space_group_name_H-M   'P 1'
#
loop_
_entity.id
_entity.type
_entity.pdbx_description
1 polymer ?
#
loop_
_entity_poly.entity_id
_entity_poly.type
_entity_poly.pdbx_seq_one_letter_code
_entity_poly.pdbx_strand_id
1 'polypeptide(L)'
;MKGSRVITAAFVVLVLTLIGTVLLHVQVERYHAQRETAAEGLMQVSAEGSRLVQSYGSGKDAGEGAGVATLERKVSSLRASLRGLHEGRENPDLAASLGSLAEQVQGLKVAMESAARPEEMLRRTADLSQAAARAENLVDKAIEGRVGWMSRLEGAMLFVTFLGVVLAAFLLQWRVFRPLSMVEAYAREPNGERLALGRGVARGVAAMGAAVDDMHRDRDRALENAERELEALRAEKRALEEPLRRAEEQERMVAALMKGMKDAASRAGGVSEGVFGAVEEMNGWIERVNRGIEVHHSRMGQVSEAMDEMNVASVEVARNSGGAARSAESARTLAGTGADRVREALDAISAMQRRVLELRDTMGELGHRAEAIGRIMDVINDIADQTNLLALNAAIEAARAGEAGRGFAVVADEVRKLAEKTMGATKEVGDAVQAMQSQARTSIAGVEEVGRQMEGTAAAAEGAGGAMGEIVGVVEQTSMQVGAIATAAEQQAAGLESISEAIGEISRVAGETAESMRQCTRALQGIGSRMEELDTVVQSMAEGRVGLAGGGDKLFEWDDALNIGVADVDPQHKVLVDLINEVYTAMKAGADRSVLQDIVRRLREYTVKHFTYEEGVLHTSMRYPDMQAHLKQHRAFVERIAQFEEALGSGRVTLDMEMMRFLKNWLKQHIMGTDKKYVPYFNGDGTPK
;
A
#
# COMPACT_ATOMS: atom_id res chain seq x y z
N MET A 1 -60.49 -53.32 -42.61
CA MET A 1 -59.18 -53.42 -41.90
C MET A 1 -57.98 -52.78 -42.61
N LYS A 2 -57.88 -52.69 -43.95
CA LYS A 2 -56.70 -52.06 -44.61
C LYS A 2 -56.55 -50.53 -44.40
N GLY A 3 -57.63 -49.80 -44.08
CA GLY A 3 -57.59 -48.33 -43.91
C GLY A 3 -57.04 -47.83 -42.57
N SER A 4 -57.24 -48.59 -41.47
CA SER A 4 -56.79 -48.18 -40.13
C SER A 4 -55.26 -48.24 -39.99
N ARG A 5 -54.60 -49.23 -40.61
CA ARG A 5 -53.13 -49.38 -40.56
C ARG A 5 -52.36 -48.24 -41.22
N VAL A 6 -52.93 -47.61 -42.26
CA VAL A 6 -52.29 -46.50 -42.98
C VAL A 6 -52.32 -45.20 -42.15
N ILE A 7 -53.42 -44.96 -41.43
CA ILE A 7 -53.57 -43.77 -40.58
C ILE A 7 -52.65 -43.87 -39.35
N THR A 8 -52.56 -45.04 -38.73
CA THR A 8 -51.65 -45.26 -37.59
C THR A 8 -50.18 -45.13 -38.00
N ALA A 9 -49.79 -45.65 -39.17
CA ALA A 9 -48.42 -45.52 -39.67
C ALA A 9 -48.05 -44.05 -39.98
N ALA A 10 -48.97 -43.28 -40.58
CA ALA A 10 -48.75 -41.85 -40.84
C ALA A 10 -48.60 -41.04 -39.53
N PHE A 11 -49.39 -41.37 -38.50
CA PHE A 11 -49.29 -40.71 -37.20
C PHE A 11 -47.96 -41.01 -36.48
N VAL A 12 -47.48 -42.25 -36.52
CA VAL A 12 -46.19 -42.63 -35.92
C VAL A 12 -45.02 -41.91 -36.59
N VAL A 13 -45.03 -41.79 -37.93
CA VAL A 13 -43.99 -41.04 -38.67
C VAL A 13 -44.03 -39.55 -38.32
N LEU A 14 -45.21 -38.97 -38.15
CA LEU A 14 -45.37 -37.58 -37.73
C LEU A 14 -44.78 -37.32 -36.34
N VAL A 15 -45.05 -38.21 -35.37
CA VAL A 15 -44.55 -38.07 -34.00
C VAL A 15 -43.02 -38.24 -33.94
N LEU A 16 -42.47 -39.22 -34.65
CA LEU A 16 -41.01 -39.43 -34.68
C LEU A 16 -40.25 -38.27 -35.36
N THR A 17 -40.83 -37.68 -36.41
CA THR A 17 -40.22 -36.50 -37.07
C THR A 17 -40.28 -35.25 -36.19
N LEU A 18 -41.36 -35.06 -35.43
CA LEU A 18 -41.47 -33.95 -34.49
C LEU A 18 -40.45 -34.07 -33.34
N ILE A 19 -40.28 -35.26 -32.77
CA ILE A 19 -39.28 -35.53 -31.73
C ILE A 19 -37.86 -35.29 -32.26
N GLY A 20 -37.56 -35.75 -33.48
CA GLY A 20 -36.28 -35.52 -34.13
C GLY A 20 -35.97 -34.03 -34.35
N THR A 21 -36.98 -33.24 -34.73
CA THR A 21 -36.85 -31.78 -34.94
C THR A 21 -36.53 -31.07 -33.62
N VAL A 22 -37.24 -31.40 -32.54
CA VAL A 22 -36.99 -30.82 -31.20
C VAL A 22 -35.59 -31.16 -30.68
N LEU A 23 -35.14 -32.41 -30.86
CA LEU A 23 -33.79 -32.81 -30.47
C LEU A 23 -32.71 -32.07 -31.24
N LEU A 24 -32.90 -31.85 -32.55
CA LEU A 24 -31.96 -31.10 -33.38
C LEU A 24 -31.87 -29.63 -32.94
N HIS A 25 -33.02 -29.01 -32.62
CA HIS A 25 -33.09 -27.63 -32.16
C HIS A 25 -32.36 -27.42 -30.82
N VAL A 26 -32.58 -28.32 -29.86
CA VAL A 26 -31.87 -28.33 -28.57
C VAL A 26 -30.35 -28.46 -28.77
N GLN A 27 -29.92 -29.22 -29.78
CA GLN A 27 -28.50 -29.38 -30.09
C GLN A 27 -27.89 -28.12 -30.72
N VAL A 28 -28.64 -27.39 -31.56
CA VAL A 28 -28.23 -26.09 -32.12
C VAL A 28 -28.05 -25.04 -31.02
N GLU A 29 -28.97 -24.95 -30.06
CA GLU A 29 -28.81 -24.03 -28.92
C GLU A 29 -27.58 -24.34 -28.07
N ARG A 30 -27.25 -25.62 -27.87
CA ARG A 30 -26.02 -26.01 -27.16
C ARG A 30 -24.75 -25.51 -27.86
N TYR A 31 -24.73 -25.52 -29.20
CA TYR A 31 -23.58 -24.99 -29.96
C TYR A 31 -23.48 -23.46 -29.86
N HIS A 32 -24.61 -22.74 -29.81
CA HIS A 32 -24.61 -21.30 -29.55
C HIS A 32 -24.08 -20.97 -28.14
N ALA A 33 -24.52 -21.69 -27.11
CA ALA A 33 -24.01 -21.52 -25.75
C ALA A 33 -22.50 -21.84 -25.65
N GLN A 34 -22.03 -22.86 -26.38
CA GLN A 34 -20.62 -23.21 -26.43
C GLN A 34 -19.76 -22.14 -27.13
N ARG A 35 -20.32 -21.42 -28.11
CA ARG A 35 -19.67 -20.28 -28.79
C ARG A 35 -19.44 -19.12 -27.81
N GLU A 36 -20.48 -18.73 -27.08
CA GLU A 36 -20.44 -17.62 -26.13
C GLU A 36 -19.42 -17.90 -25.00
N THR A 37 -19.46 -19.12 -24.45
CA THR A 37 -18.51 -19.57 -23.42
C THR A 37 -17.06 -19.54 -23.91
N ALA A 38 -16.82 -19.90 -25.19
CA ALA A 38 -15.48 -19.91 -25.77
C ALA A 38 -14.94 -18.48 -26.03
N ALA A 39 -15.80 -17.58 -26.51
CA ALA A 39 -15.45 -16.16 -26.70
C ALA A 39 -15.10 -15.48 -25.38
N GLU A 40 -15.92 -15.69 -24.33
CA GLU A 40 -15.63 -15.20 -22.98
C GLU A 40 -14.31 -15.75 -22.44
N GLY A 41 -14.06 -17.05 -22.60
CA GLY A 41 -12.82 -17.70 -22.17
C GLY A 41 -11.58 -17.11 -22.86
N LEU A 42 -11.64 -16.85 -24.16
CA LEU A 42 -10.54 -16.26 -24.93
C LEU A 42 -10.30 -14.79 -24.59
N MET A 43 -11.38 -14.01 -24.40
CA MET A 43 -11.30 -12.62 -23.95
C MET A 43 -10.65 -12.52 -22.55
N GLN A 44 -11.02 -13.40 -21.63
CA GLN A 44 -10.42 -13.46 -20.30
C GLN A 44 -8.93 -13.81 -20.35
N VAL A 45 -8.50 -14.71 -21.25
CA VAL A 45 -7.08 -15.04 -21.46
C VAL A 45 -6.30 -13.81 -21.94
N SER A 46 -6.83 -13.03 -22.89
CA SER A 46 -6.19 -11.80 -23.36
C SER A 46 -6.14 -10.71 -22.27
N ALA A 47 -7.22 -10.56 -21.49
CA ALA A 47 -7.31 -9.57 -20.42
C ALA A 47 -6.33 -9.89 -19.27
N GLU A 48 -6.23 -11.15 -18.86
CA GLU A 48 -5.33 -11.58 -17.80
C GLU A 48 -3.85 -11.45 -18.21
N GLY A 49 -3.51 -11.76 -19.47
CA GLY A 49 -2.18 -11.50 -20.02
C GLY A 49 -1.78 -10.01 -19.96
N SER A 50 -2.72 -9.12 -20.27
CA SER A 50 -2.47 -7.66 -20.23
C SER A 50 -2.28 -7.14 -18.80
N ARG A 51 -3.07 -7.65 -17.84
CA ARG A 51 -2.93 -7.31 -16.42
C ARG A 51 -1.56 -7.72 -15.86
N LEU A 52 -1.06 -8.89 -16.26
CA LEU A 52 0.23 -9.40 -15.79
C LEU A 52 1.41 -8.50 -16.19
N VAL A 53 1.40 -7.96 -17.41
CA VAL A 53 2.42 -6.98 -17.85
C VAL A 53 2.30 -5.66 -17.09
N GLN A 54 1.08 -5.20 -16.84
CA GLN A 54 0.86 -3.97 -16.07
C GLN A 54 1.34 -4.10 -14.62
N SER A 55 1.12 -5.27 -13.99
CA SER A 55 1.67 -5.54 -12.65
C SER A 55 3.19 -5.65 -12.67
N TYR A 56 3.78 -6.28 -13.70
CA TYR A 56 5.23 -6.45 -13.85
C TYR A 56 5.95 -5.09 -13.98
N GLY A 57 5.44 -4.18 -14.81
CA GLY A 57 6.00 -2.84 -14.96
C GLY A 57 5.93 -1.94 -13.72
N SER A 58 5.11 -2.31 -12.73
CA SER A 58 4.93 -1.56 -11.48
C SER A 58 5.84 -2.01 -10.33
N GLY A 59 6.68 -3.02 -10.53
CA GLY A 59 7.66 -3.50 -9.53
C GLY A 59 7.04 -4.16 -8.30
N LYS A 60 5.81 -4.68 -8.40
CA LYS A 60 5.18 -5.45 -7.31
C LYS A 60 5.64 -6.91 -7.35
N ASP A 61 6.61 -7.25 -6.51
CA ASP A 61 7.25 -8.58 -6.36
C ASP A 61 6.34 -9.73 -5.86
N ALA A 62 5.03 -9.53 -5.70
CA ALA A 62 4.15 -10.52 -5.08
C ALA A 62 3.05 -10.99 -6.04
N GLY A 63 3.37 -11.89 -6.97
CA GLY A 63 2.33 -12.58 -7.75
C GLY A 63 2.72 -13.15 -9.12
N GLU A 64 3.98 -12.98 -9.56
CA GLU A 64 4.41 -13.31 -10.93
C GLU A 64 4.08 -14.76 -11.35
N GLY A 65 4.27 -15.74 -10.46
CA GLY A 65 3.94 -17.14 -10.73
C GLY A 65 2.44 -17.48 -10.67
N ALA A 66 1.66 -16.77 -9.84
CA ALA A 66 0.25 -17.09 -9.60
C ALA A 66 -0.66 -16.64 -10.76
N GLY A 67 -0.35 -15.52 -11.40
CA GLY A 67 -1.08 -15.05 -12.57
C GLY A 67 -0.86 -15.93 -13.81
N VAL A 68 0.39 -16.36 -14.05
CA VAL A 68 0.70 -17.27 -15.16
C VAL A 68 0.07 -18.65 -14.96
N ALA A 69 0.10 -19.19 -13.73
CA ALA A 69 -0.62 -20.44 -13.40
C ALA A 69 -2.14 -20.33 -13.59
N THR A 70 -2.69 -19.12 -13.48
CA THR A 70 -4.11 -18.86 -13.75
C THR A 70 -4.40 -18.84 -15.25
N LEU A 71 -3.52 -18.26 -16.06
CA LEU A 71 -3.56 -18.35 -17.53
C LEU A 71 -3.47 -19.80 -18.04
N GLU A 72 -2.52 -20.58 -17.54
CA GLU A 72 -2.36 -22.01 -17.91
C GLU A 72 -3.63 -22.82 -17.61
N ARG A 73 -4.25 -22.60 -16.43
CA ARG A 73 -5.52 -23.25 -16.06
C ARG A 73 -6.66 -22.83 -16.96
N LYS A 74 -6.78 -21.53 -17.29
CA LYS A 74 -7.83 -21.02 -18.19
C LYS A 74 -7.70 -21.59 -19.60
N VAL A 75 -6.50 -21.60 -20.19
CA VAL A 75 -6.25 -22.17 -21.52
C VAL A 75 -6.49 -23.68 -21.53
N SER A 76 -6.09 -24.40 -20.50
CA SER A 76 -6.33 -25.84 -20.37
C SER A 76 -7.82 -26.17 -20.25
N SER A 77 -8.56 -25.39 -19.46
CA SER A 77 -10.01 -25.51 -19.32
C SER A 77 -10.73 -25.23 -20.65
N LEU A 78 -10.33 -24.17 -21.35
CA LEU A 78 -10.87 -23.81 -22.66
C LEU A 78 -10.61 -24.90 -23.70
N ARG A 79 -9.41 -25.49 -23.70
CA ARG A 79 -9.08 -26.61 -24.62
C ARG A 79 -9.91 -27.86 -24.31
N ALA A 80 -10.21 -28.11 -23.03
CA ALA A 80 -11.07 -29.22 -22.62
C ALA A 80 -12.55 -28.98 -22.97
N SER A 81 -13.08 -27.76 -22.83
CA SER A 81 -14.46 -27.42 -23.19
C SER A 81 -14.68 -27.44 -24.71
N LEU A 82 -13.64 -27.17 -25.50
CA LEU A 82 -13.66 -27.22 -26.97
C LEU A 82 -13.28 -28.58 -27.55
N ARG A 83 -13.06 -29.61 -26.71
CA ARG A 83 -12.61 -30.94 -27.15
C ARG A 83 -13.48 -31.54 -28.25
N GLY A 84 -14.80 -31.44 -28.14
CA GLY A 84 -15.74 -31.94 -29.16
C GLY A 84 -15.75 -31.17 -30.50
N LEU A 85 -15.03 -30.05 -30.59
CA LEU A 85 -14.90 -29.21 -31.80
C LEU A 85 -13.53 -29.38 -32.48
N HIS A 86 -12.48 -29.78 -31.75
CA HIS A 86 -11.11 -29.94 -32.27
C HIS A 86 -10.59 -31.39 -32.27
N GLU A 87 -11.10 -32.30 -31.44
CA GLU A 87 -10.73 -33.72 -31.47
C GLU A 87 -11.52 -34.45 -32.57
N GLY A 88 -10.91 -34.49 -33.76
CA GLY A 88 -11.41 -35.17 -34.95
C GLY A 88 -10.72 -34.61 -36.19
N ARG A 89 -10.70 -35.35 -37.31
CA ARG A 89 -10.10 -34.90 -38.58
C ARG A 89 -10.80 -33.65 -39.20
N GLU A 90 -11.81 -33.10 -38.53
CA GLU A 90 -12.70 -32.06 -39.07
C GLU A 90 -12.12 -30.63 -38.98
N ASN A 91 -11.33 -30.30 -37.94
CA ASN A 91 -10.83 -28.93 -37.73
C ASN A 91 -9.34 -28.89 -37.28
N PRO A 92 -8.38 -29.27 -38.15
CA PRO A 92 -6.96 -29.29 -37.81
C PRO A 92 -6.39 -27.90 -37.48
N ASP A 93 -6.89 -26.85 -38.14
CA ASP A 93 -6.44 -25.47 -37.90
C ASP A 93 -6.85 -24.96 -36.52
N LEU A 94 -8.02 -25.36 -36.02
CA LEU A 94 -8.49 -25.01 -34.67
C LEU A 94 -7.63 -25.71 -33.61
N ALA A 95 -7.32 -27.00 -33.81
CA ALA A 95 -6.43 -27.74 -32.92
C ALA A 95 -5.02 -27.11 -32.88
N ALA A 96 -4.49 -26.71 -34.04
CA ALA A 96 -3.21 -26.03 -34.15
C ALA A 96 -3.24 -24.65 -33.46
N SER A 97 -4.30 -23.86 -33.64
CA SER A 97 -4.44 -22.54 -33.02
C SER A 97 -4.56 -22.60 -31.50
N LEU A 98 -5.30 -23.57 -30.95
CA LEU A 98 -5.37 -23.80 -29.50
C LEU A 98 -4.03 -24.31 -28.93
N GLY A 99 -3.27 -25.07 -29.72
CA GLY A 99 -1.89 -25.45 -29.39
C GLY A 99 -0.96 -24.23 -29.33
N SER A 100 -1.02 -23.36 -30.34
CA SER A 100 -0.25 -22.13 -30.40
C SER A 100 -0.60 -21.18 -29.24
N LEU A 101 -1.88 -21.09 -28.85
CA LEU A 101 -2.30 -20.31 -27.69
C LEU A 101 -1.63 -20.78 -26.38
N ALA A 102 -1.58 -22.11 -26.17
CA ALA A 102 -0.88 -22.68 -25.01
C ALA A 102 0.63 -22.43 -25.07
N GLU A 103 1.22 -22.48 -26.26
CA GLU A 103 2.64 -22.16 -26.47
C GLU A 103 2.96 -20.70 -26.15
N GLN A 104 2.09 -19.75 -26.50
CA GLN A 104 2.28 -18.34 -26.15
C GLN A 104 2.19 -18.08 -24.64
N VAL A 105 1.30 -18.78 -23.92
CA VAL A 105 1.25 -18.73 -22.45
C VAL A 105 2.56 -19.25 -21.84
N GLN A 106 3.09 -20.35 -22.37
CA GLN A 106 4.38 -20.88 -21.93
C GLN A 106 5.54 -19.94 -22.25
N GLY A 107 5.52 -19.27 -23.42
CA GLY A 107 6.51 -18.27 -23.80
C GLY A 107 6.49 -17.04 -22.88
N LEU A 108 5.30 -16.60 -22.47
CA LEU A 108 5.12 -15.51 -21.50
C LEU A 108 5.66 -15.89 -20.12
N LYS A 109 5.43 -17.14 -19.68
CA LYS A 109 5.99 -17.68 -18.44
C LYS A 109 7.51 -17.61 -18.41
N VAL A 110 8.16 -18.09 -19.47
CA VAL A 110 9.63 -18.10 -19.58
C VAL A 110 10.17 -16.66 -19.59
N ALA A 111 9.49 -15.74 -20.27
CA ALA A 111 9.88 -14.33 -20.29
C ALA A 111 9.78 -13.68 -18.89
N MET A 112 8.76 -14.03 -18.09
CA MET A 112 8.63 -13.56 -16.71
C MET A 112 9.71 -14.17 -15.80
N GLU A 113 9.91 -15.49 -15.85
CA GLU A 113 10.91 -16.20 -15.03
C GLU A 113 12.35 -15.75 -15.34
N SER A 114 12.63 -15.32 -16.57
CA SER A 114 13.95 -14.82 -16.99
C SER A 114 14.13 -13.31 -16.79
N ALA A 115 13.16 -12.62 -16.19
CA ALA A 115 13.15 -11.17 -16.01
C ALA A 115 13.41 -10.40 -17.33
N ALA A 116 12.70 -10.80 -18.39
CA ALA A 116 12.84 -10.20 -19.71
C ALA A 116 12.51 -8.69 -19.70
N ARG A 117 13.11 -7.94 -20.63
CA ARG A 117 12.89 -6.49 -20.73
C ARG A 117 11.41 -6.18 -20.95
N PRO A 118 10.90 -5.03 -20.48
CA PRO A 118 9.50 -4.63 -20.66
C PRO A 118 9.01 -4.67 -22.12
N GLU A 119 9.88 -4.38 -23.09
CA GLU A 119 9.58 -4.47 -24.53
C GLU A 119 9.30 -5.91 -24.99
N GLU A 120 10.04 -6.88 -24.46
CA GLU A 120 9.82 -8.30 -24.77
C GLU A 120 8.52 -8.80 -24.12
N MET A 121 8.23 -8.36 -22.89
CA MET A 121 6.97 -8.67 -22.19
C MET A 121 5.74 -8.10 -22.91
N LEU A 122 5.82 -6.89 -23.43
CA LEU A 122 4.77 -6.29 -24.27
C LEU A 122 4.61 -7.04 -25.60
N ARG A 123 5.71 -7.50 -26.20
CA ARG A 123 5.65 -8.30 -27.44
C ARG A 123 4.99 -9.66 -27.20
N ARG A 124 5.37 -10.37 -26.13
CA ARG A 124 4.78 -11.68 -25.76
C ARG A 124 3.29 -11.60 -25.45
N THR A 125 2.83 -10.51 -24.84
CA THR A 125 1.40 -10.30 -24.60
C THR A 125 0.63 -9.93 -25.87
N ALA A 126 1.24 -9.18 -26.79
CA ALA A 126 0.66 -8.96 -28.12
C ALA A 126 0.53 -10.27 -28.90
N ASP A 127 1.54 -11.14 -28.87
CA ASP A 127 1.51 -12.45 -29.52
C ASP A 127 0.43 -13.37 -28.91
N LEU A 128 0.27 -13.34 -27.57
CA LEU A 128 -0.80 -14.07 -26.86
C LEU A 128 -2.19 -13.55 -27.24
N SER A 129 -2.38 -12.24 -27.29
CA SER A 129 -3.66 -11.63 -27.70
C SER A 129 -4.00 -11.96 -29.16
N GLN A 130 -3.00 -11.95 -30.04
CA GLN A 130 -3.18 -12.33 -31.44
C GLN A 130 -3.51 -13.82 -31.59
N ALA A 131 -2.87 -14.70 -30.80
CA ALA A 131 -3.20 -16.13 -30.78
C ALA A 131 -4.62 -16.39 -30.27
N ALA A 132 -5.08 -15.63 -29.26
CA ALA A 132 -6.44 -15.72 -28.74
C ALA A 132 -7.48 -15.30 -29.80
N ALA A 133 -7.25 -14.17 -30.49
CA ALA A 133 -8.14 -13.70 -31.55
C ALA A 133 -8.20 -14.66 -32.77
N ARG A 134 -7.08 -15.32 -33.11
CA ARG A 134 -7.07 -16.37 -34.14
C ARG A 134 -7.88 -17.60 -33.72
N ALA A 135 -7.73 -18.02 -32.46
CA ALA A 135 -8.50 -19.13 -31.92
C ALA A 135 -10.00 -18.81 -31.91
N GLU A 136 -10.38 -17.60 -31.55
CA GLU A 136 -11.78 -17.13 -31.52
C GLU A 136 -12.43 -17.22 -32.90
N ASN A 137 -11.77 -16.68 -33.92
CA ASN A 137 -12.27 -16.73 -35.31
C ASN A 137 -12.41 -18.18 -35.82
N LEU A 138 -11.50 -19.07 -35.44
CA LEU A 138 -11.58 -20.48 -35.84
C LEU A 138 -12.66 -21.25 -35.08
N VAL A 139 -12.90 -20.94 -33.80
CA VAL A 139 -14.02 -21.48 -33.03
C VAL A 139 -15.34 -21.04 -33.67
N ASP A 140 -15.46 -19.76 -34.00
CA ASP A 140 -16.63 -19.19 -34.65
C ASP A 140 -16.92 -19.89 -35.99
N LYS A 141 -15.91 -20.06 -36.84
CA LYS A 141 -16.06 -20.78 -38.11
C LYS A 141 -16.45 -22.25 -37.92
N ALA A 142 -15.85 -22.94 -36.96
CA ALA A 142 -16.15 -24.35 -36.69
C ALA A 142 -17.61 -24.54 -36.20
N ILE A 143 -18.10 -23.62 -35.37
CA ILE A 143 -19.47 -23.65 -34.84
C ILE A 143 -20.48 -23.23 -35.92
N GLU A 144 -20.22 -22.16 -36.67
CA GLU A 144 -21.08 -21.72 -37.78
C GLU A 144 -21.25 -22.81 -38.84
N GLY A 145 -20.18 -23.56 -39.16
CA GLY A 145 -20.25 -24.69 -40.08
C GLY A 145 -21.20 -25.80 -39.61
N ARG A 146 -21.18 -26.15 -38.31
CA ARG A 146 -22.06 -27.17 -37.73
C ARG A 146 -23.51 -26.69 -37.60
N VAL A 147 -23.72 -25.47 -37.12
CA VAL A 147 -25.06 -24.85 -37.00
C VAL A 147 -25.71 -24.69 -38.37
N GLY A 148 -24.96 -24.27 -39.39
CA GLY A 148 -25.45 -24.12 -40.76
C GLY A 148 -25.87 -25.44 -41.42
N TRP A 149 -25.20 -26.55 -41.09
CA TRP A 149 -25.59 -27.88 -41.57
C TRP A 149 -26.84 -28.41 -40.84
N MET A 150 -26.90 -28.25 -39.52
CA MET A 150 -28.04 -28.72 -38.70
C MET A 150 -29.32 -27.95 -39.00
N SER A 151 -29.27 -26.62 -39.16
CA SER A 151 -30.44 -25.80 -39.51
C SER A 151 -31.07 -26.18 -40.86
N ARG A 152 -30.27 -26.60 -41.85
CA ARG A 152 -30.78 -27.11 -43.14
C ARG A 152 -31.51 -28.45 -42.98
N LEU A 153 -31.04 -29.32 -42.10
CA LEU A 153 -31.71 -30.60 -41.80
C LEU A 153 -33.04 -30.39 -41.07
N GLU A 154 -33.09 -29.42 -40.15
CA GLU A 154 -34.31 -29.03 -39.44
C GLU A 154 -35.39 -28.57 -40.44
N GLY A 155 -35.03 -27.69 -41.37
CA GLY A 155 -35.93 -27.22 -42.42
C GLY A 155 -36.44 -28.35 -43.33
N ALA A 156 -35.58 -29.31 -43.66
CA ALA A 156 -35.98 -30.49 -44.45
C ALA A 156 -36.97 -31.40 -43.68
N MET A 157 -36.78 -31.57 -42.37
CA MET A 157 -37.64 -32.41 -41.54
C MET A 157 -39.04 -31.79 -41.36
N LEU A 158 -39.12 -30.49 -41.11
CA LEU A 158 -40.37 -29.73 -41.02
C LEU A 158 -41.18 -29.79 -42.32
N PHE A 159 -40.50 -29.75 -43.47
CA PHE A 159 -41.15 -29.85 -44.78
C PHE A 159 -41.79 -31.23 -45.01
N VAL A 160 -41.13 -32.31 -44.57
CA VAL A 160 -41.67 -33.68 -44.63
C VAL A 160 -42.90 -33.83 -43.72
N THR A 161 -42.85 -33.27 -42.51
CA THR A 161 -43.97 -33.28 -41.56
C THR A 161 -45.18 -32.53 -42.13
N PHE A 162 -44.97 -31.37 -42.75
CA PHE A 162 -46.03 -30.59 -43.42
C PHE A 162 -46.72 -31.39 -44.54
N LEU A 163 -45.94 -32.06 -45.38
CA LEU A 163 -46.47 -32.89 -46.47
C LEU A 163 -47.33 -34.06 -45.95
N GLY A 164 -46.94 -34.65 -44.80
CA GLY A 164 -47.68 -35.71 -44.13
C GLY A 164 -49.05 -35.27 -43.61
N VAL A 165 -49.15 -34.05 -43.06
CA VAL A 165 -50.42 -33.49 -42.56
C VAL A 165 -51.40 -33.25 -43.71
N VAL A 166 -50.92 -32.73 -44.85
CA VAL A 166 -51.75 -32.49 -46.05
C VAL A 166 -52.32 -33.80 -46.60
N LEU A 167 -51.52 -34.87 -46.63
CA LEU A 167 -51.96 -36.19 -47.08
C LEU A 167 -53.02 -36.81 -46.16
N ALA A 168 -52.89 -36.63 -44.84
CA ALA A 168 -53.85 -37.11 -43.86
C ALA A 168 -55.23 -36.42 -44.00
N ALA A 169 -55.24 -35.10 -44.21
CA ALA A 169 -56.45 -34.33 -44.45
C ALA A 169 -57.18 -34.76 -45.75
N PHE A 170 -56.43 -35.03 -46.82
CA PHE A 170 -56.98 -35.50 -48.09
C PHE A 170 -57.64 -36.88 -47.98
N LEU A 171 -57.05 -37.80 -47.22
CA LEU A 171 -57.59 -39.16 -47.02
C LEU A 171 -58.89 -39.17 -46.21
N LEU A 172 -59.04 -38.27 -45.22
CA LEU A 172 -60.26 -38.13 -44.42
C LEU A 172 -61.44 -37.63 -45.26
N GLN A 173 -61.21 -36.65 -46.14
CA GLN A 173 -62.22 -36.06 -47.01
C GLN A 173 -62.83 -37.10 -47.98
N TRP A 174 -62.01 -38.01 -48.51
CA TRP A 174 -62.45 -38.94 -49.57
C TRP A 174 -63.11 -40.21 -49.04
N ARG A 175 -62.73 -40.69 -47.85
CA ARG A 175 -63.22 -41.97 -47.31
C ARG A 175 -64.40 -41.87 -46.35
N VAL A 176 -64.56 -40.76 -45.64
CA VAL A 176 -65.57 -40.64 -44.58
C VAL A 176 -66.73 -39.76 -45.04
N PHE A 177 -66.45 -38.57 -45.56
CA PHE A 177 -67.50 -37.58 -45.83
C PHE A 177 -68.28 -37.82 -47.14
N ARG A 178 -67.64 -38.38 -48.18
CA ARG A 178 -68.32 -38.66 -49.47
C ARG A 178 -69.43 -39.73 -49.41
N PRO A 179 -69.27 -40.90 -48.77
CA PRO A 179 -70.34 -41.90 -48.72
C PRO A 179 -71.54 -41.52 -47.85
N LEU A 180 -71.37 -40.61 -46.87
CA LEU A 180 -72.51 -40.09 -46.08
C LEU A 180 -73.42 -39.17 -46.90
N SER A 181 -72.86 -38.39 -47.84
CA SER A 181 -73.64 -37.52 -48.72
C SER A 181 -74.52 -38.24 -49.76
N MET A 182 -74.37 -39.57 -49.92
CA MET A 182 -75.19 -40.38 -50.83
C MET A 182 -76.39 -41.06 -50.16
N VAL A 183 -76.42 -41.16 -48.82
CA VAL A 183 -77.56 -41.74 -48.07
C VAL A 183 -78.66 -40.69 -47.83
N GLU A 184 -78.28 -39.41 -47.73
CA GLU A 184 -79.23 -38.29 -47.61
C GLU A 184 -80.00 -38.01 -48.93
N ALA A 185 -79.42 -38.37 -50.07
CA ALA A 185 -80.04 -38.16 -51.39
C ALA A 185 -81.06 -39.25 -51.79
N TYR A 186 -81.07 -40.43 -51.16
CA TYR A 186 -82.01 -41.52 -51.46
C TYR A 186 -83.32 -41.46 -50.65
N ALA A 187 -83.37 -40.63 -49.60
CA ALA A 187 -84.55 -40.47 -48.74
C ALA A 187 -85.47 -39.30 -49.15
N ARG A 188 -85.19 -38.63 -50.28
CA ARG A 188 -85.83 -37.36 -50.67
C ARG A 188 -86.41 -37.30 -52.09
N GLU A 189 -86.85 -38.43 -52.66
CA GLU A 189 -87.63 -38.41 -53.92
C GLU A 189 -89.13 -38.72 -53.68
N PRO A 190 -90.04 -37.78 -54.00
CA PRO A 190 -91.48 -37.96 -53.97
C PRO A 190 -92.02 -38.40 -55.35
N ASN A 191 -93.02 -39.30 -55.33
CA ASN A 191 -93.77 -39.92 -56.45
C ASN A 191 -93.17 -41.26 -56.91
N GLY A 192 -93.88 -42.39 -56.97
CA GLY A 192 -95.30 -42.64 -56.83
C GLY A 192 -95.64 -43.84 -57.72
N GLU A 193 -95.49 -45.07 -57.21
CA GLU A 193 -96.19 -46.23 -57.77
C GLU A 193 -96.49 -47.26 -56.68
N ARG A 194 -97.78 -47.49 -56.47
CA ARG A 194 -98.35 -48.41 -55.50
C ARG A 194 -98.15 -49.85 -56.00
N LEU A 195 -97.46 -50.67 -55.23
CA LEU A 195 -97.60 -52.13 -55.28
C LEU A 195 -98.24 -52.62 -53.98
N ALA A 196 -99.36 -53.32 -54.15
CA ALA A 196 -100.32 -53.68 -53.13
C ALA A 196 -99.73 -54.57 -52.03
N LEU A 197 -99.80 -54.11 -50.77
CA LEU A 197 -99.48 -54.89 -49.59
C LEU A 197 -100.75 -55.08 -48.73
N GLY A 198 -101.03 -56.35 -48.42
CA GLY A 198 -102.25 -56.82 -47.79
C GLY A 198 -102.53 -56.25 -46.39
N ARG A 199 -103.81 -56.35 -45.98
CA ARG A 199 -104.47 -55.73 -44.80
C ARG A 199 -103.86 -56.00 -43.41
N GLY A 200 -102.69 -56.62 -43.31
CA GLY A 200 -101.92 -56.77 -42.05
C GLY A 200 -100.97 -55.61 -41.74
N VAL A 201 -100.48 -54.88 -42.76
CA VAL A 201 -99.47 -53.82 -42.61
C VAL A 201 -100.08 -52.48 -42.17
N ALA A 202 -101.38 -52.27 -42.41
CA ALA A 202 -102.09 -51.02 -42.08
C ALA A 202 -102.24 -50.76 -40.56
N ARG A 203 -102.13 -51.79 -39.69
CA ARG A 203 -102.14 -51.59 -38.23
C ARG A 203 -100.75 -51.31 -37.65
N GLY A 204 -99.68 -51.77 -38.30
CA GLY A 204 -98.30 -51.47 -37.90
C GLY A 204 -97.88 -50.03 -38.20
N VAL A 205 -98.33 -49.48 -39.34
CA VAL A 205 -98.04 -48.10 -39.74
C VAL A 205 -98.75 -47.07 -38.86
N ALA A 206 -99.95 -47.38 -38.35
CA ALA A 206 -100.67 -46.50 -37.42
C ALA A 206 -100.06 -46.47 -36.01
N ALA A 207 -99.47 -47.58 -35.54
CA ALA A 207 -98.74 -47.63 -34.27
C ALA A 207 -97.36 -46.94 -34.36
N MET A 208 -96.72 -46.96 -35.53
CA MET A 208 -95.49 -46.20 -35.80
C MET A 208 -95.75 -44.68 -35.89
N GLY A 209 -96.88 -44.25 -36.46
CA GLY A 209 -97.26 -42.83 -36.50
C GLY A 209 -97.41 -42.21 -35.10
N ALA A 210 -98.06 -42.92 -34.17
CA ALA A 210 -98.20 -42.46 -32.79
C ALA A 210 -96.87 -42.45 -32.02
N ALA A 211 -95.99 -43.42 -32.26
CA ALA A 211 -94.66 -43.47 -31.64
C ALA A 211 -93.71 -42.39 -32.21
N VAL A 212 -93.82 -42.05 -33.50
CA VAL A 212 -93.03 -40.98 -34.12
C VAL A 212 -93.50 -39.60 -33.65
N ASP A 213 -94.81 -39.36 -33.48
CA ASP A 213 -95.32 -38.09 -32.94
C ASP A 213 -94.94 -37.88 -31.47
N ASP A 214 -94.88 -38.95 -30.67
CA ASP A 214 -94.39 -38.87 -29.29
C ASP A 214 -92.89 -38.64 -29.23
N MET A 215 -92.13 -39.31 -30.09
CA MET A 215 -90.68 -39.11 -30.21
C MET A 215 -90.32 -37.73 -30.77
N HIS A 216 -91.16 -37.14 -31.63
CA HIS A 216 -91.02 -35.75 -32.08
C HIS A 216 -91.28 -34.77 -30.93
N ARG A 217 -92.31 -35.00 -30.12
CA ARG A 217 -92.59 -34.15 -28.94
C ARG A 217 -91.51 -34.29 -27.86
N ASP A 218 -90.98 -35.48 -27.64
CA ASP A 218 -89.86 -35.68 -26.71
C ASP A 218 -88.55 -35.13 -27.27
N ARG A 219 -88.30 -35.22 -28.58
CA ARG A 219 -87.16 -34.58 -29.23
C ARG A 219 -87.26 -33.05 -29.15
N ASP A 220 -88.43 -32.48 -29.40
CA ASP A 220 -88.61 -31.03 -29.38
C ASP A 220 -88.51 -30.49 -27.94
N ARG A 221 -89.01 -31.24 -26.93
CA ARG A 221 -88.74 -30.96 -25.50
C ARG A 221 -87.27 -31.12 -25.12
N ALA A 222 -86.60 -32.16 -25.63
CA ALA A 222 -85.18 -32.38 -25.38
C ALA A 222 -84.31 -31.31 -26.05
N LEU A 223 -84.69 -30.83 -27.23
CA LEU A 223 -84.04 -29.72 -27.92
C LEU A 223 -84.26 -28.40 -27.17
N GLU A 224 -85.48 -28.08 -26.75
CA GLU A 224 -85.72 -26.88 -25.92
C GLU A 224 -84.98 -26.94 -24.58
N ASN A 225 -84.93 -28.11 -23.92
CA ASN A 225 -84.18 -28.27 -22.68
C ASN A 225 -82.67 -28.15 -22.92
N ALA A 226 -82.14 -28.76 -23.99
CA ALA A 226 -80.74 -28.66 -24.35
C ALA A 226 -80.35 -27.24 -24.79
N GLU A 227 -81.23 -26.50 -25.46
CA GLU A 227 -81.02 -25.10 -25.83
C GLU A 227 -81.01 -24.21 -24.59
N ARG A 228 -81.95 -24.40 -23.65
CA ARG A 228 -81.96 -23.68 -22.37
C ARG A 228 -80.73 -23.99 -21.52
N GLU A 229 -80.30 -25.25 -21.47
CA GLU A 229 -79.10 -25.68 -20.73
C GLU A 229 -77.82 -25.15 -21.38
N LEU A 230 -77.75 -25.09 -22.71
CA LEU A 230 -76.66 -24.49 -23.46
C LEU A 230 -76.60 -22.97 -23.30
N GLU A 231 -77.75 -22.28 -23.28
CA GLU A 231 -77.83 -20.85 -22.98
C GLU A 231 -77.45 -20.55 -21.53
N ALA A 232 -77.88 -21.37 -20.58
CA ALA A 232 -77.48 -21.27 -19.17
C ALA A 232 -75.96 -21.47 -19.01
N LEU A 233 -75.37 -22.51 -19.62
CA LEU A 233 -73.93 -22.75 -19.61
C LEU A 233 -73.15 -21.65 -20.32
N ARG A 234 -73.68 -21.08 -21.41
CA ARG A 234 -73.05 -19.93 -22.10
C ARG A 234 -73.09 -18.66 -21.25
N ALA A 235 -74.20 -18.41 -20.55
CA ALA A 235 -74.32 -17.30 -19.61
C ALA A 235 -73.38 -17.47 -18.41
N GLU A 236 -73.29 -18.68 -17.86
CA GLU A 236 -72.37 -19.04 -16.77
C GLU A 236 -70.90 -18.90 -17.19
N LYS A 237 -70.54 -19.40 -18.39
CA LYS A 237 -69.20 -19.22 -18.98
C LYS A 237 -68.83 -17.74 -19.11
N ARG A 238 -69.74 -16.91 -19.64
CA ARG A 238 -69.51 -15.45 -19.76
C ARG A 238 -69.40 -14.77 -18.39
N ALA A 239 -70.18 -15.20 -17.40
CA ALA A 239 -70.11 -14.68 -16.04
C ALA A 239 -68.78 -15.04 -15.33
N LEU A 240 -68.14 -16.15 -15.71
CA LEU A 240 -66.85 -16.59 -15.18
C LEU A 240 -65.64 -16.08 -15.99
N GLU A 241 -65.80 -15.78 -17.29
CA GLU A 241 -64.73 -15.26 -18.16
C GLU A 241 -64.20 -13.90 -17.69
N GLU A 242 -65.07 -12.99 -17.25
CA GLU A 242 -64.66 -11.64 -16.83
C GLU A 242 -63.91 -11.62 -15.47
N PRO A 243 -64.35 -12.35 -14.43
CA PRO A 243 -63.55 -12.58 -13.22
C PRO A 243 -62.23 -13.30 -13.49
N LEU A 244 -62.24 -14.34 -14.35
CA LEU A 244 -61.01 -15.09 -14.67
C LEU A 244 -60.01 -14.20 -15.42
N ARG A 245 -60.46 -13.41 -16.40
CA ARG A 245 -59.59 -12.45 -17.11
C ARG A 245 -59.00 -11.42 -16.14
N ARG A 246 -59.80 -10.92 -15.19
CA ARG A 246 -59.31 -10.02 -14.13
C ARG A 246 -58.30 -10.70 -13.20
N ALA A 247 -58.52 -11.97 -12.85
CA ALA A 247 -57.58 -12.74 -12.03
C ALA A 247 -56.26 -13.00 -12.79
N GLU A 248 -56.31 -13.34 -14.08
CA GLU A 248 -55.13 -13.52 -14.94
C GLU A 248 -54.37 -12.19 -15.15
N GLU A 249 -55.08 -11.07 -15.31
CA GLU A 249 -54.47 -9.73 -15.37
C GLU A 249 -53.81 -9.35 -14.04
N GLN A 250 -54.45 -9.66 -12.90
CA GLN A 250 -53.87 -9.46 -11.57
C GLN A 250 -52.65 -10.36 -11.33
N GLU A 251 -52.70 -11.63 -11.71
CA GLU A 251 -51.58 -12.56 -11.59
C GLU A 251 -50.39 -12.10 -12.44
N ARG A 252 -50.64 -11.65 -13.69
CA ARG A 252 -49.59 -11.07 -14.54
C ARG A 252 -49.02 -9.79 -13.94
N MET A 253 -49.85 -8.93 -13.35
CA MET A 253 -49.40 -7.71 -12.68
C MET A 253 -48.55 -8.03 -11.44
N VAL A 254 -48.98 -8.96 -10.58
CA VAL A 254 -48.22 -9.42 -9.41
C VAL A 254 -46.91 -10.05 -9.85
N ALA A 255 -46.91 -10.91 -10.87
CA ALA A 255 -45.69 -11.52 -11.41
C ALA A 255 -44.71 -10.48 -11.98
N ALA A 256 -45.21 -9.47 -12.71
CA ALA A 256 -44.39 -8.37 -13.21
C ALA A 256 -43.81 -7.51 -12.06
N LEU A 257 -44.60 -7.27 -11.00
CA LEU A 257 -44.19 -6.51 -9.83
C LEU A 257 -43.15 -7.28 -8.99
N MET A 258 -43.34 -8.59 -8.78
CA MET A 258 -42.34 -9.46 -8.14
C MET A 258 -41.04 -9.52 -8.93
N LYS A 259 -41.12 -9.59 -10.27
CA LYS A 259 -39.93 -9.53 -11.14
C LYS A 259 -39.20 -8.19 -10.99
N GLY A 260 -39.91 -7.07 -11.10
CA GLY A 260 -39.31 -5.74 -10.92
C GLY A 260 -38.71 -5.54 -9.52
N MET A 261 -39.32 -6.12 -8.49
CA MET A 261 -38.83 -6.09 -7.12
C MET A 261 -37.55 -6.93 -6.93
N LYS A 262 -37.49 -8.11 -7.55
CA LYS A 262 -36.28 -8.94 -7.55
C LYS A 262 -35.13 -8.26 -8.30
N ASP A 263 -35.42 -7.61 -9.43
CA ASP A 263 -34.43 -6.85 -10.20
C ASP A 263 -33.93 -5.63 -9.40
N ALA A 264 -34.83 -4.92 -8.70
CA ALA A 264 -34.48 -3.82 -7.81
C ALA A 264 -33.64 -4.28 -6.61
N ALA A 265 -34.01 -5.41 -5.99
CA ALA A 265 -33.26 -6.01 -4.89
C ALA A 265 -31.85 -6.43 -5.34
N SER A 266 -31.71 -7.09 -6.50
CA SER A 266 -30.40 -7.46 -7.04
C SER A 266 -29.52 -6.23 -7.30
N ARG A 267 -30.07 -5.16 -7.87
CA ARG A 267 -29.32 -3.90 -8.06
C ARG A 267 -28.92 -3.25 -6.73
N ALA A 268 -29.83 -3.22 -5.76
CA ALA A 268 -29.55 -2.65 -4.44
C ALA A 268 -28.52 -3.47 -3.66
N GLY A 269 -28.55 -4.80 -3.78
CA GLY A 269 -27.54 -5.70 -3.23
C GLY A 269 -26.15 -5.45 -3.81
N GLY A 270 -26.04 -5.31 -5.14
CA GLY A 270 -24.77 -4.97 -5.79
C GLY A 270 -24.21 -3.60 -5.38
N VAL A 271 -25.08 -2.61 -5.16
CA VAL A 271 -24.67 -1.30 -4.60
C VAL A 271 -24.20 -1.44 -3.16
N SER A 272 -24.93 -2.19 -2.32
CA SER A 272 -24.57 -2.43 -0.92
C SER A 272 -23.20 -3.11 -0.80
N GLU A 273 -22.95 -4.16 -1.58
CA GLU A 273 -21.66 -4.86 -1.64
C GLU A 273 -20.51 -3.91 -2.06
N GLY A 274 -20.75 -3.05 -3.06
CA GLY A 274 -19.79 -2.03 -3.47
C GLY A 274 -19.47 -1.01 -2.38
N VAL A 275 -20.48 -0.59 -1.61
CA VAL A 275 -20.28 0.33 -0.46
C VAL A 275 -19.52 -0.35 0.67
N PHE A 276 -19.81 -1.62 0.98
CA PHE A 276 -19.05 -2.40 1.97
C PHE A 276 -17.57 -2.50 1.59
N GLY A 277 -17.26 -2.82 0.33
CA GLY A 277 -15.87 -2.83 -0.14
C GLY A 277 -15.18 -1.48 0.02
N ALA A 278 -15.86 -0.38 -0.31
CA ALA A 278 -15.31 0.97 -0.14
C ALA A 278 -15.07 1.34 1.34
N VAL A 279 -15.96 0.92 2.25
CA VAL A 279 -15.79 1.11 3.70
C VAL A 279 -14.59 0.33 4.23
N GLU A 280 -14.42 -0.92 3.81
CA GLU A 280 -13.27 -1.74 4.19
C GLU A 280 -11.95 -1.13 3.69
N GLU A 281 -11.92 -0.68 2.43
CA GLU A 281 -10.79 0.06 1.90
C GLU A 281 -10.49 1.30 2.75
N MET A 282 -11.49 2.16 3.00
CA MET A 282 -11.33 3.39 3.80
C MET A 282 -10.80 3.12 5.20
N ASN A 283 -11.22 2.02 5.86
CA ASN A 283 -10.63 1.60 7.14
C ASN A 283 -9.14 1.29 6.99
N GLY A 284 -8.73 0.61 5.92
CA GLY A 284 -7.33 0.38 5.58
C GLY A 284 -6.54 1.67 5.28
N TRP A 285 -7.18 2.71 4.74
CA TRP A 285 -6.56 4.04 4.60
C TRP A 285 -6.36 4.73 5.94
N ILE A 286 -7.39 4.73 6.81
CA ILE A 286 -7.30 5.34 8.15
C ILE A 286 -6.18 4.70 8.97
N GLU A 287 -6.06 3.37 8.96
CA GLU A 287 -5.02 2.66 9.70
C GLU A 287 -3.61 3.01 9.19
N ARG A 288 -3.45 3.23 7.88
CA ARG A 288 -2.18 3.70 7.31
C ARG A 288 -1.86 5.13 7.74
N VAL A 289 -2.86 6.02 7.76
CA VAL A 289 -2.66 7.41 8.20
C VAL A 289 -2.31 7.46 9.69
N ASN A 290 -3.00 6.71 10.54
CA ASN A 290 -2.72 6.66 11.98
C ASN A 290 -1.28 6.18 12.25
N ARG A 291 -0.84 5.09 11.60
CA ARG A 291 0.57 4.65 11.69
C ARG A 291 1.54 5.72 11.18
N GLY A 292 1.17 6.43 10.11
CA GLY A 292 1.95 7.56 9.60
C GLY A 292 2.09 8.68 10.63
N ILE A 293 1.02 9.00 11.36
CA ILE A 293 1.02 10.00 12.44
C ILE A 293 1.93 9.58 13.60
N GLU A 294 1.90 8.31 14.01
CA GLU A 294 2.81 7.79 15.06
C GLU A 294 4.28 7.94 14.66
N VAL A 295 4.60 7.61 13.39
CA VAL A 295 5.94 7.82 12.84
C VAL A 295 6.31 9.30 12.81
N HIS A 296 5.38 10.19 12.40
CA HIS A 296 5.60 11.63 12.43
C HIS A 296 5.90 12.12 13.84
N HIS A 297 5.12 11.73 14.84
CA HIS A 297 5.34 12.14 16.23
C HIS A 297 6.72 11.71 16.74
N SER A 298 7.11 10.46 16.47
CA SER A 298 8.44 9.95 16.82
C SER A 298 9.56 10.75 16.14
N ARG A 299 9.44 11.00 14.83
CA ARG A 299 10.41 11.82 14.09
C ARG A 299 10.47 13.26 14.59
N MET A 300 9.34 13.87 14.91
CA MET A 300 9.31 15.23 15.47
C MET A 300 10.02 15.29 16.82
N GLY A 301 9.88 14.28 17.67
CA GLY A 301 10.65 14.16 18.92
C GLY A 301 12.17 14.13 18.67
N GLN A 302 12.62 13.29 17.73
CA GLN A 302 14.03 13.19 17.37
C GLN A 302 14.58 14.49 16.77
N VAL A 303 13.82 15.16 15.90
CA VAL A 303 14.24 16.44 15.33
C VAL A 303 14.30 17.49 16.44
N SER A 304 13.34 17.53 17.37
CA SER A 304 13.34 18.46 18.49
C SER A 304 14.57 18.29 19.40
N GLU A 305 14.96 17.04 19.69
CA GLU A 305 16.18 16.74 20.46
C GLU A 305 17.43 17.21 19.73
N ALA A 306 17.54 16.92 18.42
CA ALA A 306 18.64 17.39 17.59
C ALA A 306 18.69 18.93 17.51
N MET A 307 17.54 19.63 17.50
CA MET A 307 17.51 21.10 17.52
C MET A 307 18.03 21.66 18.84
N ASP A 308 17.71 21.03 19.98
CA ASP A 308 18.21 21.45 21.29
C ASP A 308 19.74 21.28 21.39
N GLU A 309 20.25 20.13 20.92
CA GLU A 309 21.69 19.89 20.82
C GLU A 309 22.38 20.92 19.90
N MET A 310 21.79 21.21 18.73
CA MET A 310 22.31 22.22 17.81
C MET A 310 22.27 23.63 18.41
N ASN A 311 21.27 23.94 19.23
CA ASN A 311 21.16 25.24 19.89
C ASN A 311 22.27 25.40 20.94
N VAL A 312 22.48 24.40 21.78
CA VAL A 312 23.59 24.36 22.74
C VAL A 312 24.94 24.51 22.02
N ALA A 313 25.14 23.75 20.93
CA ALA A 313 26.37 23.83 20.14
C ALA A 313 26.57 25.23 19.53
N SER A 314 25.51 25.87 19.03
CA SER A 314 25.59 27.22 18.44
C SER A 314 25.97 28.26 19.50
N VAL A 315 25.36 28.20 20.69
CA VAL A 315 25.70 29.07 21.82
C VAL A 315 27.15 28.85 22.27
N GLU A 316 27.61 27.59 22.31
CA GLU A 316 29.00 27.27 22.65
C GLU A 316 29.99 27.81 21.62
N VAL A 317 29.70 27.68 20.32
CA VAL A 317 30.52 28.26 19.24
C VAL A 317 30.60 29.78 19.37
N ALA A 318 29.47 30.46 19.61
CA ALA A 318 29.47 31.91 19.83
C ALA A 318 30.34 32.30 21.03
N ARG A 319 30.22 31.57 22.16
CA ARG A 319 31.02 31.80 23.36
C ARG A 319 32.52 31.57 23.13
N ASN A 320 32.87 30.48 22.44
CA ASN A 320 34.25 30.13 22.13
C ASN A 320 34.89 31.12 21.16
N SER A 321 34.13 31.58 20.16
CA SER A 321 34.54 32.68 19.29
C SER A 321 34.79 33.96 20.08
N GLY A 322 33.91 34.33 21.02
CA GLY A 322 34.16 35.46 21.92
C GLY A 322 35.45 35.30 22.74
N GLY A 323 35.78 34.08 23.17
CA GLY A 323 37.06 33.75 23.81
C GLY A 323 38.27 33.92 22.87
N ALA A 324 38.18 33.38 21.65
CA ALA A 324 39.23 33.47 20.65
C ALA A 324 39.48 34.91 20.20
N ALA A 325 38.44 35.75 20.09
CA ALA A 325 38.58 37.16 19.76
C ALA A 325 39.35 37.93 20.85
N ARG A 326 39.10 37.64 22.13
CA ARG A 326 39.88 38.22 23.24
C ARG A 326 41.34 37.77 23.21
N SER A 327 41.60 36.50 22.91
CA SER A 327 42.97 35.98 22.76
C SER A 327 43.71 36.63 21.59
N ALA A 328 43.03 36.82 20.45
CA ALA A 328 43.57 37.55 19.31
C ALA A 328 43.89 39.00 19.71
N GLU A 329 42.99 39.71 20.39
CA GLU A 329 43.24 41.08 20.84
C GLU A 329 44.43 41.18 21.82
N SER A 330 44.58 40.20 22.72
CA SER A 330 45.76 40.11 23.58
C SER A 330 47.05 39.87 22.79
N ALA A 331 47.01 38.99 21.78
CA ALA A 331 48.16 38.73 20.92
C ALA A 331 48.55 39.98 20.10
N ARG A 332 47.55 40.75 19.62
CA ARG A 332 47.75 42.02 18.91
C ARG A 332 48.48 43.02 19.78
N THR A 333 48.04 43.16 21.03
CA THR A 333 48.67 44.05 22.01
C THR A 333 50.11 43.64 22.31
N LEU A 334 50.36 42.33 22.47
CA LEU A 334 51.69 41.81 22.76
C LEU A 334 52.64 41.99 21.56
N ALA A 335 52.17 41.72 20.34
CA ALA A 335 52.95 41.93 19.12
C ALA A 335 53.24 43.42 18.89
N GLY A 336 52.26 44.31 19.13
CA GLY A 336 52.46 45.76 19.09
C GLY A 336 53.51 46.23 20.10
N THR A 337 53.43 45.76 21.34
CA THR A 337 54.45 46.03 22.37
C THR A 337 55.82 45.48 21.94
N GLY A 338 55.87 44.30 21.33
CA GLY A 338 57.10 43.72 20.78
C GLY A 338 57.72 44.58 19.68
N ALA A 339 56.90 45.09 18.76
CA ALA A 339 57.34 46.01 17.71
C ALA A 339 57.93 47.32 18.30
N ASP A 340 57.32 47.86 19.36
CA ASP A 340 57.83 49.04 20.05
C ASP A 340 59.18 48.78 20.72
N ARG A 341 59.35 47.61 21.37
CA ARG A 341 60.64 47.21 21.97
C ARG A 341 61.74 47.02 20.94
N VAL A 342 61.42 46.48 19.78
CA VAL A 342 62.38 46.38 18.66
C VAL A 342 62.77 47.77 18.17
N ARG A 343 61.83 48.71 18.08
CA ARG A 343 62.09 50.10 17.69
C ARG A 343 63.03 50.79 18.69
N GLU A 344 62.80 50.62 19.99
CA GLU A 344 63.71 51.10 21.04
C GLU A 344 65.13 50.51 20.89
N ALA A 345 65.24 49.22 20.56
CA ALA A 345 66.53 48.58 20.33
C ALA A 345 67.27 49.14 19.11
N LEU A 346 66.55 49.42 18.01
CA LEU A 346 67.12 50.06 16.81
C LEU A 346 67.65 51.47 17.09
N ASP A 347 66.93 52.25 17.92
CA ASP A 347 67.40 53.57 18.34
C ASP A 347 68.68 53.47 19.19
N ALA A 348 68.75 52.50 20.09
CA ALA A 348 69.94 52.24 20.90
C ALA A 348 71.15 51.79 20.06
N ILE A 349 70.92 50.90 19.09
CA ILE A 349 71.95 50.47 18.12
C ILE A 349 72.45 51.67 17.32
N SER A 350 71.55 52.51 16.81
CA SER A 350 71.91 53.74 16.07
C SER A 350 72.73 54.71 16.94
N ALA A 351 72.39 54.84 18.22
CA ALA A 351 73.15 55.66 19.16
C ALA A 351 74.55 55.08 19.45
N MET A 352 74.66 53.75 19.60
CA MET A 352 75.96 53.09 19.76
C MET A 352 76.82 53.21 18.50
N GLN A 353 76.25 53.14 17.30
CA GLN A 353 76.99 53.26 16.04
C GLN A 353 77.64 54.65 15.94
N ARG A 354 76.94 55.71 16.37
CA ARG A 354 77.53 57.06 16.49
C ARG A 354 78.71 57.11 17.47
N ARG A 355 78.58 56.47 18.64
CA ARG A 355 79.68 56.40 19.64
C ARG A 355 80.90 55.63 19.13
N VAL A 356 80.69 54.57 18.35
CA VAL A 356 81.75 53.79 17.70
C VAL A 356 82.52 54.67 16.70
N LEU A 357 81.81 55.48 15.90
CA LEU A 357 82.44 56.43 14.99
C LEU A 357 83.26 57.51 15.73
N GLU A 358 82.72 58.08 16.81
CA GLU A 358 83.45 59.04 17.65
C GLU A 358 84.72 58.43 18.28
N LEU A 359 84.63 57.16 18.71
CA LEU A 359 85.78 56.45 19.28
C LEU A 359 86.85 56.17 18.22
N ARG A 360 86.44 55.80 17.00
CA ARG A 360 87.36 55.63 15.86
C ARG A 360 88.15 56.92 15.60
N ASP A 361 87.46 58.06 15.55
CA ASP A 361 88.07 59.35 15.26
C ASP A 361 89.03 59.78 16.39
N THR A 362 88.65 59.56 17.65
CA THR A 362 89.50 59.83 18.82
C THR A 362 90.78 58.96 18.81
N MET A 363 90.66 57.68 18.44
CA MET A 363 91.82 56.78 18.33
C MET A 363 92.73 57.16 17.14
N GLY A 364 92.14 57.64 16.04
CA GLY A 364 92.89 58.23 14.92
C GLY A 364 93.70 59.45 15.36
N GLU A 365 93.09 60.35 16.13
CA GLU A 365 93.79 61.53 16.67
C GLU A 365 94.91 61.13 17.64
N LEU A 366 94.69 60.14 18.52
CA LEU A 366 95.73 59.60 19.39
C LEU A 366 96.91 59.04 18.60
N GLY A 367 96.63 58.31 17.51
CA GLY A 367 97.64 57.81 16.57
C GLY A 367 98.48 58.95 15.99
N HIS A 368 97.84 60.00 15.46
CA HIS A 368 98.54 61.16 14.92
C HIS A 368 99.38 61.92 15.95
N ARG A 369 98.87 62.08 17.18
CA ARG A 369 99.62 62.70 18.29
C ARG A 369 100.84 61.85 18.67
N ALA A 370 100.69 60.53 18.73
CA ALA A 370 101.81 59.63 19.01
C ALA A 370 102.86 59.64 17.89
N GLU A 371 102.46 59.74 16.61
CA GLU A 371 103.39 59.95 15.49
C GLU A 371 104.15 61.28 15.59
N ALA A 372 103.48 62.36 16.01
CA ALA A 372 104.11 63.65 16.22
C ALA A 372 105.16 63.60 17.34
N ILE A 373 104.86 62.93 18.46
CA ILE A 373 105.83 62.72 19.55
C ILE A 373 107.01 61.89 19.06
N GLY A 374 106.76 60.83 18.28
CA GLY A 374 107.82 59.99 17.70
C GLY A 374 108.85 60.83 16.91
N ARG A 375 108.37 61.72 16.03
CA ARG A 375 109.24 62.65 15.29
C ARG A 375 110.05 63.58 16.20
N ILE A 376 109.47 64.03 17.32
CA ILE A 376 110.19 64.87 18.28
C ILE A 376 111.28 64.05 18.98
N MET A 377 111.00 62.79 19.34
CA MET A 377 112.00 61.91 19.95
C MET A 377 113.16 61.62 19.00
N ASP A 378 112.89 61.43 17.70
CA ASP A 378 113.95 61.28 16.70
C ASP A 378 114.88 62.50 16.67
N VAL A 379 114.32 63.71 16.67
CA VAL A 379 115.09 64.97 16.72
C VAL A 379 115.90 65.09 18.03
N ILE A 380 115.33 64.73 19.18
CA ILE A 380 116.04 64.78 20.46
C ILE A 380 117.19 63.77 20.47
N ASN A 381 116.97 62.57 19.94
CA ASN A 381 118.00 61.55 19.85
C ASN A 381 119.16 62.01 18.94
N ASP A 382 118.84 62.64 17.81
CA ASP A 382 119.85 63.25 16.91
C ASP A 382 120.63 64.37 17.61
N ILE A 383 119.96 65.24 18.38
CA ILE A 383 120.61 66.30 19.16
C ILE A 383 121.51 65.71 20.26
N ALA A 384 121.06 64.67 20.94
CA ALA A 384 121.82 64.01 21.99
C ALA A 384 123.07 63.31 21.40
N ASP A 385 122.95 62.64 20.26
CA ASP A 385 124.08 62.03 19.55
C ASP A 385 125.09 63.09 19.06
N GLN A 386 124.60 64.21 18.49
CA GLN A 386 125.46 65.36 18.14
C GLN A 386 126.16 65.95 19.37
N THR A 387 125.46 66.09 20.49
CA THR A 387 126.02 66.60 21.75
C THR A 387 127.08 65.64 22.30
N ASN A 388 126.86 64.33 22.20
CA ASN A 388 127.81 63.30 22.57
C ASN A 388 129.10 63.40 21.73
N LEU A 389 128.97 63.58 20.41
CA LEU A 389 130.09 63.79 19.49
C LEU A 389 130.84 65.10 19.76
N LEU A 390 130.12 66.20 20.04
CA LEU A 390 130.72 67.48 20.40
C LEU A 390 131.49 67.39 21.73
N ALA A 391 130.92 66.72 22.73
CA ALA A 391 131.54 66.49 24.03
C ALA A 391 132.80 65.63 23.91
N LEU A 392 132.76 64.59 23.06
CA LEU A 392 133.92 63.77 22.74
C LEU A 392 135.05 64.60 22.11
N ASN A 393 134.72 65.43 21.11
CA ASN A 393 135.69 66.32 20.47
C ASN A 393 136.30 67.31 21.49
N ALA A 394 135.48 67.86 22.39
CA ALA A 394 135.93 68.75 23.45
C ALA A 394 136.83 68.03 24.48
N ALA A 395 136.52 66.79 24.83
CA ALA A 395 137.35 65.97 25.73
C ALA A 395 138.72 65.66 25.10
N ILE A 396 138.77 65.38 23.79
CA ILE A 396 140.01 65.18 23.02
C ILE A 396 140.86 66.46 23.05
N GLU A 397 140.27 67.63 22.76
CA GLU A 397 141.01 68.90 22.74
C GLU A 397 141.46 69.32 24.14
N ALA A 398 140.66 69.05 25.17
CA ALA A 398 141.03 69.27 26.57
C ALA A 398 142.21 68.39 27.02
N ALA A 399 142.25 67.12 26.58
CA ALA A 399 143.40 66.24 26.81
C ALA A 399 144.67 66.76 26.08
N ARG A 400 144.50 67.34 24.89
CA ARG A 400 145.57 67.93 24.08
C ARG A 400 146.21 69.16 24.72
N ALA A 401 145.43 69.94 25.47
CA ALA A 401 145.88 71.13 26.21
C ALA A 401 146.62 70.81 27.54
N GLY A 402 146.74 69.53 27.93
CA GLY A 402 147.49 69.10 29.11
C GLY A 402 146.91 69.63 30.44
N GLU A 403 147.77 70.11 31.34
CA GLU A 403 147.37 70.62 32.66
C GLU A 403 146.39 71.81 32.59
N ALA A 404 146.48 72.66 31.55
CA ALA A 404 145.58 73.81 31.37
C ALA A 404 144.15 73.39 30.95
N GLY A 405 143.99 72.23 30.31
CA GLY A 405 142.70 71.70 29.84
C GLY A 405 141.95 70.84 30.85
N ARG A 406 142.55 70.57 32.02
CA ARG A 406 142.02 69.58 32.98
C ARG A 406 140.62 69.90 33.51
N GLY A 407 140.31 71.19 33.73
CA GLY A 407 138.95 71.62 34.11
C GLY A 407 137.93 71.45 32.98
N PHE A 408 138.34 71.71 31.73
CA PHE A 408 137.51 71.51 30.54
C PHE A 408 137.26 70.03 30.25
N ALA A 409 138.23 69.15 30.48
CA ALA A 409 138.10 67.71 30.29
C ALA A 409 136.99 67.11 31.18
N VAL A 410 136.91 67.55 32.45
CA VAL A 410 135.86 67.10 33.38
C VAL A 410 134.47 67.55 32.92
N VAL A 411 134.34 68.80 32.43
CA VAL A 411 133.07 69.31 31.90
C VAL A 411 132.68 68.54 30.63
N ALA A 412 133.61 68.29 29.73
CA ALA A 412 133.36 67.54 28.50
C ALA A 412 132.89 66.10 28.77
N ASP A 413 133.52 65.39 29.71
CA ASP A 413 133.08 64.04 30.10
C ASP A 413 131.71 64.05 30.79
N GLU A 414 131.37 65.09 31.57
CA GLU A 414 130.05 65.22 32.20
C GLU A 414 128.97 65.50 31.15
N VAL A 415 129.24 66.35 30.15
CA VAL A 415 128.35 66.59 29.01
C VAL A 415 128.16 65.31 28.19
N ARG A 416 129.24 64.53 27.97
CA ARG A 416 129.17 63.24 27.28
C ARG A 416 128.25 62.25 27.99
N LYS A 417 128.44 62.07 29.31
CA LYS A 417 127.55 61.21 30.13
C LYS A 417 126.11 61.69 30.13
N LEU A 418 125.88 63.00 30.13
CA LEU A 418 124.53 63.57 30.05
C LEU A 418 123.89 63.28 28.69
N ALA A 419 124.65 63.38 27.60
CA ALA A 419 124.20 63.03 26.27
C ALA A 419 123.87 61.53 26.16
N GLU A 420 124.74 60.63 26.65
CA GLU A 420 124.49 59.19 26.71
C GLU A 420 123.23 58.85 27.53
N LYS A 421 123.03 59.48 28.70
CA LYS A 421 121.79 59.36 29.49
C LYS A 421 120.56 59.85 28.73
N THR A 422 120.70 60.95 27.98
CA THR A 422 119.61 61.54 27.19
C THR A 422 119.22 60.60 26.04
N MET A 423 120.18 60.00 25.34
CA MET A 423 119.92 58.99 24.30
C MET A 423 119.20 57.76 24.89
N GLY A 424 119.64 57.28 26.05
CA GLY A 424 118.98 56.17 26.77
C GLY A 424 117.52 56.49 27.12
N ALA A 425 117.27 57.65 27.73
CA ALA A 425 115.92 58.09 28.08
C ALA A 425 115.04 58.32 26.84
N THR A 426 115.60 58.88 25.77
CA THR A 426 114.87 59.13 24.52
C THR A 426 114.46 57.83 23.85
N LYS A 427 115.32 56.79 23.90
CA LYS A 427 114.99 55.45 23.42
C LYS A 427 113.83 54.83 24.21
N GLU A 428 113.86 54.91 25.54
CA GLU A 428 112.76 54.40 26.38
C GLU A 428 111.42 55.09 26.06
N VAL A 429 111.42 56.42 25.85
CA VAL A 429 110.23 57.15 25.42
C VAL A 429 109.82 56.77 23.99
N GLY A 430 110.78 56.59 23.08
CA GLY A 430 110.54 56.12 21.72
C GLY A 430 109.84 54.76 21.67
N ASP A 431 110.32 53.79 22.44
CA ASP A 431 109.70 52.46 22.57
C ASP A 431 108.25 52.58 23.12
N ALA A 432 108.02 53.44 24.12
CA ALA A 432 106.69 53.69 24.67
C ALA A 432 105.73 54.34 23.65
N VAL A 433 106.22 55.28 22.85
CA VAL A 433 105.46 55.92 21.77
C VAL A 433 105.12 54.92 20.66
N GLN A 434 106.06 54.03 20.31
CA GLN A 434 105.83 53.00 19.31
C GLN A 434 104.78 51.97 19.79
N ALA A 435 104.82 51.61 21.07
CA ALA A 435 103.78 50.81 21.71
C ALA A 435 102.41 51.50 21.68
N MET A 436 102.35 52.81 21.98
CA MET A 436 101.12 53.61 21.87
C MET A 436 100.55 53.63 20.44
N GLN A 437 101.40 53.81 19.42
CA GLN A 437 100.98 53.79 18.01
C GLN A 437 100.40 52.41 17.63
N SER A 438 101.06 51.33 18.03
CA SER A 438 100.60 49.96 17.81
C SER A 438 99.25 49.71 18.48
N GLN A 439 99.09 50.15 19.74
CA GLN A 439 97.85 50.02 20.48
C GLN A 439 96.71 50.83 19.85
N ALA A 440 96.99 52.04 19.36
CA ALA A 440 96.01 52.87 18.65
C ALA A 440 95.53 52.18 17.37
N ARG A 441 96.44 51.63 16.55
CA ARG A 441 96.09 50.88 15.32
C ARG A 441 95.24 49.65 15.63
N THR A 442 95.61 48.89 16.65
CA THR A 442 94.85 47.72 17.10
C THR A 442 93.46 48.11 17.59
N SER A 443 93.35 49.23 18.32
CA SER A 443 92.07 49.75 18.81
C SER A 443 91.16 50.20 17.66
N ILE A 444 91.70 50.87 16.64
CA ILE A 444 90.94 51.24 15.43
C ILE A 444 90.38 50.00 14.73
N ALA A 445 91.20 48.97 14.51
CA ALA A 445 90.75 47.73 13.88
C ALA A 445 89.63 47.04 14.69
N GLY A 446 89.74 47.04 16.03
CA GLY A 446 88.68 46.53 16.91
C GLY A 446 87.38 47.33 16.82
N VAL A 447 87.47 48.66 16.74
CA VAL A 447 86.32 49.56 16.58
C VAL A 447 85.62 49.35 15.23
N GLU A 448 86.37 49.14 14.15
CA GLU A 448 85.82 48.82 12.82
C GLU A 448 85.08 47.47 12.79
N GLU A 449 85.63 46.44 13.44
CA GLU A 449 84.96 45.15 13.59
C GLU A 449 83.65 45.28 14.37
N VAL A 450 83.65 46.00 15.50
CA VAL A 450 82.43 46.29 16.27
C VAL A 450 81.41 47.04 15.39
N GLY A 451 81.85 48.01 14.59
CA GLY A 451 80.98 48.72 13.64
C GLY A 451 80.27 47.78 12.66
N ARG A 452 80.99 46.83 12.05
CA ARG A 452 80.39 45.81 11.16
C ARG A 452 79.40 44.89 11.89
N GLN A 453 79.72 44.46 13.10
CA GLN A 453 78.81 43.62 13.89
C GLN A 453 77.52 44.37 14.25
N MET A 454 77.62 45.67 14.50
CA MET A 454 76.46 46.52 14.76
C MET A 454 75.53 46.66 13.56
N GLU A 455 76.06 46.78 12.33
CA GLU A 455 75.24 46.79 11.10
C GLU A 455 74.45 45.49 10.95
N GLY A 456 75.09 44.33 11.17
CA GLY A 456 74.40 43.03 11.16
C GLY A 456 73.33 42.92 12.25
N THR A 457 73.59 43.47 13.44
CA THR A 457 72.62 43.49 14.54
C THR A 457 71.44 44.40 14.23
N ALA A 458 71.67 45.55 13.60
CA ALA A 458 70.61 46.46 13.14
C ALA A 458 69.70 45.76 12.12
N ALA A 459 70.28 45.12 11.11
CA ALA A 459 69.51 44.40 10.08
C ALA A 459 68.66 43.26 10.67
N ALA A 460 69.19 42.52 11.66
CA ALA A 460 68.43 41.49 12.35
C ALA A 460 67.26 42.07 13.17
N ALA A 461 67.48 43.20 13.84
CA ALA A 461 66.43 43.90 14.57
C ALA A 461 65.35 44.47 13.64
N GLU A 462 65.71 45.05 12.49
CA GLU A 462 64.74 45.48 11.48
C GLU A 462 63.88 44.31 10.97
N GLY A 463 64.51 43.17 10.67
CA GLY A 463 63.80 41.96 10.28
C GLY A 463 62.82 41.45 11.35
N ALA A 464 63.23 41.48 12.62
CA ALA A 464 62.35 41.15 13.74
C ALA A 464 61.16 42.14 13.85
N GLY A 465 61.40 43.42 13.62
CA GLY A 465 60.35 44.45 13.60
C GLY A 465 59.33 44.23 12.48
N GLY A 466 59.80 43.88 11.29
CA GLY A 466 58.95 43.51 10.16
C GLY A 466 58.06 42.29 10.48
N ALA A 467 58.64 41.24 11.07
CA ALA A 467 57.90 40.05 11.48
C ALA A 467 56.84 40.36 12.55
N MET A 468 57.12 41.25 13.50
CA MET A 468 56.10 41.71 14.46
C MET A 468 54.94 42.44 13.78
N GLY A 469 55.23 43.26 12.75
CA GLY A 469 54.22 43.92 11.94
C GLY A 469 53.32 42.94 11.19
N GLU A 470 53.88 41.89 10.59
CA GLU A 470 53.11 40.81 9.95
C GLU A 470 52.21 40.07 10.94
N ILE A 471 52.71 39.76 12.15
CA ILE A 471 51.91 39.13 13.21
C ILE A 471 50.71 40.00 13.58
N VAL A 472 50.88 41.32 13.74
CA VAL A 472 49.78 42.25 14.01
C VAL A 472 48.70 42.15 12.93
N GLY A 473 49.08 42.15 11.66
CA GLY A 473 48.13 42.03 10.54
C GLY A 473 47.38 40.69 10.52
N VAL A 474 48.08 39.58 10.73
CA VAL A 474 47.46 38.23 10.77
C VAL A 474 46.47 38.12 11.94
N VAL A 475 46.83 38.67 13.10
CA VAL A 475 45.98 38.65 14.29
C VAL A 475 44.73 39.51 14.11
N GLU A 476 44.86 40.67 13.45
CA GLU A 476 43.70 41.53 13.12
C GLU A 476 42.73 40.82 12.18
N GLN A 477 43.23 40.16 11.13
CA GLN A 477 42.41 39.33 10.25
C GLN A 477 41.73 38.18 11.00
N THR A 478 42.46 37.51 11.90
CA THR A 478 41.93 36.43 12.73
C THR A 478 40.79 36.93 13.62
N SER A 479 40.95 38.10 14.25
CA SER A 479 39.91 38.72 15.08
C SER A 479 38.63 39.00 14.29
N MET A 480 38.74 39.53 13.06
CA MET A 480 37.59 39.76 12.18
C MET A 480 36.88 38.45 11.80
N GLN A 481 37.63 37.40 11.43
CA GLN A 481 37.06 36.11 11.08
C GLN A 481 36.32 35.47 12.26
N VAL A 482 36.91 35.53 13.46
CA VAL A 482 36.28 35.02 14.66
C VAL A 482 35.00 35.80 15.01
N GLY A 483 34.98 37.12 14.81
CA GLY A 483 33.76 37.93 14.96
C GLY A 483 32.64 37.51 14.00
N ALA A 484 32.99 37.20 12.75
CA ALA A 484 32.04 36.69 11.77
C ALA A 484 31.47 35.31 12.17
N ILE A 485 32.30 34.42 12.72
CA ILE A 485 31.85 33.11 13.25
C ILE A 485 30.88 33.30 14.41
N ALA A 486 31.16 34.22 15.35
CA ALA A 486 30.26 34.51 16.45
C ALA A 486 28.89 35.00 15.94
N THR A 487 28.89 35.92 14.98
CA THR A 487 27.66 36.44 14.37
C THR A 487 26.87 35.34 13.65
N ALA A 488 27.56 34.47 12.90
CA ALA A 488 26.92 33.35 12.21
C ALA A 488 26.29 32.35 13.20
N ALA A 489 26.97 32.09 14.32
CA ALA A 489 26.44 31.21 15.37
C ALA A 489 25.20 31.80 16.06
N GLU A 490 25.17 33.12 16.29
CA GLU A 490 23.96 33.81 16.79
C GLU A 490 22.79 33.74 15.81
N GLN A 491 23.04 33.93 14.51
CA GLN A 491 22.04 33.76 13.46
C GLN A 491 21.52 32.32 13.38
N GLN A 492 22.41 31.34 13.55
CA GLN A 492 22.04 29.94 13.56
C GLN A 492 21.14 29.62 14.76
N ALA A 493 21.44 30.14 15.95
CA ALA A 493 20.59 30.00 17.13
C ALA A 493 19.18 30.56 16.90
N ALA A 494 19.08 31.76 16.31
CA ALA A 494 17.78 32.35 15.94
C ALA A 494 17.02 31.50 14.90
N GLY A 495 17.70 30.93 13.91
CA GLY A 495 17.10 30.04 12.93
C GLY A 495 16.56 28.74 13.55
N LEU A 496 17.25 28.21 14.56
CA LEU A 496 16.82 27.01 15.29
C LEU A 496 15.54 27.24 16.10
N GLU A 497 15.34 28.45 16.62
CA GLU A 497 14.08 28.84 17.28
C GLU A 497 12.90 28.78 16.29
N SER A 498 13.09 29.32 15.08
CA SER A 498 12.06 29.24 14.02
C SER A 498 11.77 27.80 13.58
N ILE A 499 12.79 26.94 13.54
CA ILE A 499 12.59 25.51 13.24
C ILE A 499 11.83 24.83 14.39
N SER A 500 12.14 25.15 15.64
CA SER A 500 11.43 24.61 16.80
C SER A 500 9.94 24.98 16.79
N GLU A 501 9.61 26.22 16.42
CA GLU A 501 8.21 26.64 16.22
C GLU A 501 7.53 25.82 15.12
N ALA A 502 8.20 25.61 13.98
CA ALA A 502 7.66 24.81 12.88
C ALA A 502 7.43 23.34 13.28
N ILE A 503 8.30 22.75 14.09
CA ILE A 503 8.11 21.40 14.65
C ILE A 503 6.87 21.37 15.57
N GLY A 504 6.69 22.40 16.40
CA GLY A 504 5.51 22.56 17.22
C GLY A 504 4.22 22.61 16.40
N GLU A 505 4.23 23.36 15.29
CA GLU A 505 3.10 23.44 14.37
C GLU A 505 2.81 22.10 13.69
N ILE A 506 3.83 21.39 13.19
CA ILE A 506 3.68 20.06 12.58
C ILE A 506 3.10 19.07 13.59
N SER A 507 3.55 19.10 14.85
CA SER A 507 3.03 18.26 15.93
C SER A 507 1.54 18.53 16.18
N ARG A 508 1.13 19.81 16.20
CA ARG A 508 -0.28 20.21 16.32
C ARG A 508 -1.12 19.66 15.16
N VAL A 509 -0.67 19.86 13.92
CA VAL A 509 -1.37 19.38 12.71
C VAL A 509 -1.47 17.86 12.70
N ALA A 510 -0.44 17.14 13.14
CA ALA A 510 -0.47 15.69 13.28
C ALA A 510 -1.54 15.25 14.30
N GLY A 511 -1.65 15.95 15.43
CA GLY A 511 -2.71 15.73 16.42
C GLY A 511 -4.12 15.98 15.88
N GLU A 512 -4.32 17.05 15.13
CA GLU A 512 -5.60 17.37 14.45
C GLU A 512 -5.97 16.31 13.40
N THR A 513 -4.97 15.83 12.66
CA THR A 513 -5.16 14.75 11.69
C THR A 513 -5.57 13.45 12.39
N ALA A 514 -4.98 13.14 13.55
CA ALA A 514 -5.35 11.95 14.34
C ALA A 514 -6.79 12.03 14.85
N GLU A 515 -7.24 13.18 15.32
CA GLU A 515 -8.65 13.39 15.70
C GLU A 515 -9.58 13.25 14.48
N SER A 516 -9.21 13.83 13.34
CA SER A 516 -9.99 13.72 12.11
C SER A 516 -10.13 12.26 11.65
N MET A 517 -9.06 11.47 11.74
CA MET A 517 -9.10 10.04 11.44
C MET A 517 -10.01 9.28 12.42
N ARG A 518 -9.97 9.60 13.72
CA ARG A 518 -10.90 9.03 14.70
C ARG A 518 -12.37 9.38 14.39
N GLN A 519 -12.64 10.57 13.86
CA GLN A 519 -13.97 10.95 13.39
C GLN A 519 -14.40 10.15 12.16
N CYS A 520 -13.49 9.97 11.18
CA CYS A 520 -13.75 9.14 10.01
C CYS A 520 -14.07 7.70 10.39
N THR A 521 -13.35 7.10 11.34
CA THR A 521 -13.65 5.74 11.84
C THR A 521 -15.08 5.65 12.38
N ARG A 522 -15.51 6.63 13.20
CA ARG A 522 -16.90 6.66 13.72
C ARG A 522 -17.93 6.78 12.61
N ALA A 523 -17.67 7.61 11.60
CA ALA A 523 -18.56 7.77 10.46
C ALA A 523 -18.67 6.47 9.64
N LEU A 524 -17.56 5.78 9.40
CA LEU A 524 -17.53 4.50 8.69
C LEU A 524 -18.28 3.40 9.44
N GLN A 525 -18.14 3.33 10.77
CA GLN A 525 -18.93 2.41 11.61
C GLN A 525 -20.44 2.67 11.45
N GLY A 526 -20.85 3.94 11.41
CA GLY A 526 -22.23 4.33 11.15
C GLY A 526 -22.73 3.94 9.75
N ILE A 527 -21.88 4.05 8.72
CA ILE A 527 -22.21 3.59 7.36
C ILE A 527 -22.35 2.07 7.33
N GLY A 528 -21.44 1.33 7.95
CA GLY A 528 -21.50 -0.14 8.04
C GLY A 528 -22.83 -0.62 8.63
N SER A 529 -23.26 -0.06 9.76
CA SER A 529 -24.55 -0.39 10.38
C SER A 529 -25.74 -0.12 9.46
N ARG A 530 -25.75 1.01 8.73
CA ARG A 530 -26.83 1.32 7.77
C ARG A 530 -26.83 0.39 6.56
N MET A 531 -25.66 -0.11 6.14
CA MET A 531 -25.56 -1.07 5.05
C MET A 531 -26.05 -2.46 5.46
N GLU A 532 -25.85 -2.87 6.72
CA GLU A 532 -26.45 -4.11 7.26
C GLU A 532 -27.99 -4.04 7.27
N GLU A 533 -28.55 -2.88 7.66
CA GLU A 533 -29.99 -2.63 7.56
C GLU A 533 -30.48 -2.71 6.10
N LEU A 534 -29.76 -2.09 5.17
CA LEU A 534 -30.09 -2.12 3.75
C LEU A 534 -30.03 -3.55 3.19
N ASP A 535 -29.00 -4.33 3.54
CA ASP A 535 -28.88 -5.73 3.12
C ASP A 535 -30.08 -6.56 3.59
N THR A 536 -30.52 -6.36 4.84
CA THR A 536 -31.71 -7.01 5.39
C THR A 536 -32.97 -6.66 4.58
N VAL A 537 -33.15 -5.37 4.23
CA VAL A 537 -34.28 -4.93 3.39
C VAL A 537 -34.20 -5.54 2.00
N VAL A 538 -33.02 -5.55 1.38
CA VAL A 538 -32.79 -6.14 0.06
C VAL A 538 -33.10 -7.64 0.03
N GLN A 539 -32.66 -8.39 1.05
CA GLN A 539 -33.00 -9.80 1.19
C GLN A 539 -34.53 -10.00 1.29
N SER A 540 -35.22 -9.19 2.10
CA SER A 540 -36.68 -9.28 2.23
C SER A 540 -37.42 -9.00 0.92
N MET A 541 -36.92 -8.05 0.11
CA MET A 541 -37.46 -7.74 -1.21
C MET A 541 -37.19 -8.87 -2.22
N ALA A 542 -36.00 -9.48 -2.18
CA ALA A 542 -35.64 -10.60 -3.05
C ALA A 542 -36.48 -11.85 -2.77
N GLU A 543 -36.86 -12.08 -1.51
CA GLU A 543 -37.70 -13.19 -1.06
C GLU A 543 -39.20 -12.96 -1.28
N GLY A 544 -39.60 -11.80 -1.79
CA GLY A 544 -41.01 -11.52 -2.03
C GLY A 544 -41.80 -11.12 -0.79
N ARG A 545 -41.13 -10.89 0.35
CA ARG A 545 -41.73 -10.54 1.63
C ARG A 545 -41.94 -9.02 1.76
N VAL A 546 -42.59 -8.40 0.77
CA VAL A 546 -42.90 -6.97 0.87
C VAL A 546 -44.29 -6.79 1.45
N GLY A 547 -44.31 -6.64 2.77
CA GLY A 547 -45.53 -6.41 3.53
C GLY A 547 -45.51 -6.88 4.98
N LEU A 548 -44.39 -6.82 5.71
CA LEU A 548 -44.36 -7.06 7.17
C LEU A 548 -43.29 -6.23 7.91
N ALA A 549 -43.01 -4.99 7.48
CA ALA A 549 -42.14 -4.06 8.22
C ALA A 549 -42.79 -3.49 9.50
N GLY A 550 -43.64 -4.27 10.19
CA GLY A 550 -44.41 -3.80 11.35
C GLY A 550 -44.95 -4.88 12.29
N GLY A 551 -44.44 -6.11 12.23
CA GLY A 551 -44.85 -7.19 13.15
C GLY A 551 -43.65 -7.96 13.68
N GLY A 552 -43.33 -7.78 14.97
CA GLY A 552 -42.41 -8.57 15.80
C GLY A 552 -41.28 -9.30 15.06
N ASP A 553 -40.17 -8.61 14.82
CA ASP A 553 -39.01 -9.16 14.13
C ASP A 553 -38.34 -10.25 15.00
N LYS A 554 -38.60 -11.52 14.67
CA LYS A 554 -37.95 -12.67 15.33
C LYS A 554 -36.64 -12.98 14.61
N LEU A 555 -35.59 -13.32 15.37
CA LEU A 555 -34.28 -13.72 14.84
C LEU A 555 -34.36 -15.01 14.02
N PHE A 556 -35.18 -15.96 14.48
CA PHE A 556 -35.51 -17.18 13.75
C PHE A 556 -36.81 -17.79 14.30
N GLU A 557 -37.61 -18.38 13.42
CA GLU A 557 -38.87 -19.02 13.82
C GLU A 557 -38.68 -20.53 14.03
N TRP A 558 -39.57 -21.10 14.86
CA TRP A 558 -39.69 -22.54 14.97
C TRP A 558 -40.19 -23.14 13.66
N ASP A 559 -39.47 -24.12 13.12
CA ASP A 559 -39.84 -24.87 11.92
C ASP A 559 -39.97 -26.38 12.24
N ASP A 560 -40.64 -27.13 11.38
CA ASP A 560 -40.85 -28.58 11.60
C ASP A 560 -39.54 -29.38 11.62
N ALA A 561 -38.43 -28.83 11.08
CA ALA A 561 -37.14 -29.49 11.10
C ALA A 561 -36.49 -29.47 12.50
N LEU A 562 -36.93 -28.58 13.39
CA LEU A 562 -36.53 -28.52 14.80
C LEU A 562 -37.31 -29.48 15.71
N ASN A 563 -38.40 -30.09 15.23
CA ASN A 563 -39.07 -31.14 15.99
C ASN A 563 -38.19 -32.40 16.00
N ILE A 564 -37.88 -32.89 17.20
CA ILE A 564 -37.18 -34.17 17.40
C ILE A 564 -38.15 -35.31 17.70
N GLY A 565 -39.43 -35.01 17.94
CA GLY A 565 -40.49 -35.99 18.15
C GLY A 565 -40.58 -36.50 19.59
N VAL A 566 -40.01 -35.76 20.56
CA VAL A 566 -40.07 -36.09 21.98
C VAL A 566 -41.02 -35.10 22.64
N ALA A 567 -42.19 -35.61 23.06
CA ALA A 567 -43.35 -34.81 23.46
C ALA A 567 -43.05 -33.80 24.58
N ASP A 568 -42.16 -34.14 25.50
CA ASP A 568 -41.79 -33.25 26.61
C ASP A 568 -40.63 -32.29 26.27
N VAL A 569 -39.83 -32.59 25.25
CA VAL A 569 -38.61 -31.83 24.90
C VAL A 569 -38.89 -30.77 23.83
N ASP A 570 -39.68 -31.10 22.81
CA ASP A 570 -40.02 -30.16 21.73
C ASP A 570 -40.71 -28.86 22.24
N PRO A 571 -41.66 -28.91 23.19
CA PRO A 571 -42.20 -27.69 23.79
C PRO A 571 -41.17 -26.88 24.58
N GLN A 572 -40.18 -27.53 25.20
CA GLN A 572 -39.12 -26.84 25.94
C GLN A 572 -38.13 -26.15 25.01
N HIS A 573 -37.80 -26.80 23.88
CA HIS A 573 -36.99 -26.17 22.83
C HIS A 573 -37.66 -24.91 22.26
N LYS A 574 -39.00 -24.92 22.08
CA LYS A 574 -39.74 -23.73 21.65
C LYS A 574 -39.56 -22.54 22.60
N VAL A 575 -39.56 -22.78 23.91
CA VAL A 575 -39.33 -21.74 24.91
C VAL A 575 -37.91 -21.17 24.81
N LEU A 576 -36.90 -21.99 24.52
CA LEU A 576 -35.53 -21.50 24.26
C LEU A 576 -35.47 -20.62 23.01
N VAL A 577 -36.15 -21.01 21.93
CA VAL A 577 -36.25 -20.21 20.71
C VAL A 577 -36.94 -18.87 20.98
N ASP A 578 -38.04 -18.88 21.75
CA ASP A 578 -38.77 -17.67 22.11
C ASP A 578 -37.93 -16.72 22.99
N LEU A 579 -37.19 -17.25 23.97
CA LEU A 579 -36.29 -16.44 24.81
C LEU A 579 -35.14 -15.83 24.00
N ILE A 580 -34.58 -16.55 23.03
CA ILE A 580 -33.54 -15.98 22.14
C ILE A 580 -34.13 -14.88 21.24
N ASN A 581 -35.35 -15.07 20.74
CA ASN A 581 -36.07 -14.04 19.99
C ASN A 581 -36.44 -12.82 20.85
N GLU A 582 -36.72 -13.03 22.15
CA GLU A 582 -36.96 -11.95 23.11
C GLU A 582 -35.69 -11.11 23.32
N VAL A 583 -34.52 -11.75 23.48
CA VAL A 583 -33.22 -11.05 23.55
C VAL A 583 -32.97 -10.26 22.26
N TYR A 584 -33.19 -10.87 21.10
CA TYR A 584 -33.02 -10.21 19.80
C TYR A 584 -33.91 -8.97 19.66
N THR A 585 -35.19 -9.12 20.00
CA THR A 585 -36.18 -8.04 19.86
C THR A 585 -35.85 -6.89 20.79
N ALA A 586 -35.50 -7.18 22.05
CA ALA A 586 -35.08 -6.17 23.02
C ALA A 586 -33.80 -5.46 22.57
N MET A 587 -32.83 -6.19 22.01
CA MET A 587 -31.59 -5.62 21.48
C MET A 587 -31.86 -4.69 20.28
N LYS A 588 -32.69 -5.13 19.33
CA LYS A 588 -33.07 -4.34 18.14
C LYS A 588 -33.89 -3.10 18.51
N ALA A 589 -34.71 -3.19 19.55
CA ALA A 589 -35.48 -2.06 20.07
C ALA A 589 -34.65 -1.06 20.88
N GLY A 590 -33.35 -1.31 21.08
CA GLY A 590 -32.48 -0.45 21.88
C GLY A 590 -32.86 -0.44 23.37
N ALA A 591 -33.37 -1.56 23.89
CA ALA A 591 -33.81 -1.67 25.28
C ALA A 591 -32.66 -1.40 26.25
N ASP A 592 -33.01 -0.84 27.42
CA ASP A 592 -32.04 -0.54 28.48
C ASP A 592 -31.25 -1.78 28.91
N ARG A 593 -30.00 -1.56 29.29
CA ARG A 593 -29.07 -2.62 29.70
C ARG A 593 -29.63 -3.54 30.79
N SER A 594 -30.37 -2.98 31.76
CA SER A 594 -31.02 -3.75 32.82
C SER A 594 -32.11 -4.70 32.29
N VAL A 595 -32.82 -4.29 31.23
CA VAL A 595 -33.84 -5.11 30.57
C VAL A 595 -33.16 -6.26 29.81
N LEU A 596 -32.10 -5.97 29.06
CA LEU A 596 -31.31 -6.99 28.36
C LEU A 596 -30.69 -8.01 29.32
N GLN A 597 -30.15 -7.53 30.44
CA GLN A 597 -29.57 -8.39 31.47
C GLN A 597 -30.62 -9.33 32.09
N ASP A 598 -31.84 -8.85 32.34
CA ASP A 598 -32.93 -9.68 32.87
C ASP A 598 -33.34 -10.80 31.91
N ILE A 599 -33.48 -10.48 30.62
CA ILE A 599 -33.88 -11.46 29.59
C ILE A 599 -32.76 -12.51 29.38
N VAL A 600 -31.49 -12.09 29.34
CA VAL A 600 -30.35 -13.02 29.22
C VAL A 600 -30.23 -13.93 30.45
N ARG A 601 -30.51 -13.40 31.65
CA ARG A 601 -30.57 -14.20 32.88
C ARG A 601 -31.67 -15.25 32.81
N ARG A 602 -32.89 -14.87 32.37
CA ARG A 602 -34.02 -15.81 32.16
C ARG A 602 -33.67 -16.89 31.12
N LEU A 603 -33.01 -16.52 30.03
CA LEU A 603 -32.50 -17.47 29.04
C LEU A 603 -31.55 -18.47 29.69
N ARG A 604 -30.52 -18.00 30.41
CA ARG A 604 -29.56 -18.88 31.12
C ARG A 604 -30.26 -19.84 32.09
N GLU A 605 -31.13 -19.31 32.95
CA GLU A 605 -31.85 -20.10 33.95
C GLU A 605 -32.72 -21.19 33.31
N TYR A 606 -33.42 -20.84 32.23
CA TYR A 606 -34.23 -21.80 31.50
C TYR A 606 -33.38 -22.84 30.76
N THR A 607 -32.26 -22.44 30.14
CA THR A 607 -31.30 -23.36 29.51
C THR A 607 -30.76 -24.38 30.51
N VAL A 608 -30.36 -23.95 31.71
CA VAL A 608 -29.91 -24.87 32.76
C VAL A 608 -31.02 -25.84 33.17
N LYS A 609 -32.24 -25.34 33.38
CA LYS A 609 -33.39 -26.16 33.76
C LYS A 609 -33.72 -27.22 32.68
N HIS A 610 -33.74 -26.80 31.42
CA HIS A 610 -34.02 -27.65 30.28
C HIS A 610 -32.96 -28.75 30.13
N PHE A 611 -31.68 -28.38 30.10
CA PHE A 611 -30.59 -29.35 30.02
C PHE A 611 -30.57 -30.31 31.21
N THR A 612 -30.86 -29.84 32.43
CA THR A 612 -30.95 -30.74 33.59
C THR A 612 -32.06 -31.78 33.43
N TYR A 613 -33.20 -31.39 32.85
CA TYR A 613 -34.30 -32.30 32.56
C TYR A 613 -33.89 -33.34 31.52
N GLU A 614 -33.35 -32.88 30.38
CA GLU A 614 -32.89 -33.73 29.28
C GLU A 614 -31.79 -34.69 29.72
N GLU A 615 -30.76 -34.20 30.40
CA GLU A 615 -29.69 -35.00 30.97
C GLU A 615 -30.22 -36.02 31.98
N GLY A 616 -31.22 -35.65 32.79
CA GLY A 616 -31.89 -36.55 33.71
C GLY A 616 -32.57 -37.73 32.99
N VAL A 617 -33.30 -37.44 31.92
CA VAL A 617 -33.96 -38.45 31.07
C VAL A 617 -32.93 -39.36 30.41
N LEU A 618 -31.87 -38.79 29.82
CA LEU A 618 -30.81 -39.55 29.16
C LEU A 618 -29.98 -40.40 30.14
N HIS A 619 -29.79 -39.93 31.38
CA HIS A 619 -28.99 -40.61 32.41
C HIS A 619 -29.75 -41.74 33.12
N THR A 620 -30.98 -41.48 33.52
CA THR A 620 -31.74 -42.37 34.42
C THR A 620 -32.50 -43.45 33.64
N SER A 621 -32.89 -43.15 32.40
CA SER A 621 -33.79 -44.01 31.63
C SER A 621 -33.16 -44.75 30.44
N MET A 622 -32.00 -44.30 29.90
CA MET A 622 -31.59 -44.72 28.54
C MET A 622 -30.17 -45.25 28.34
N ARG A 623 -29.25 -45.07 29.31
CA ARG A 623 -27.81 -45.40 29.14
C ARG A 623 -27.24 -44.91 27.78
N TYR A 624 -27.52 -43.65 27.44
CA TYR A 624 -27.12 -43.06 26.16
C TYR A 624 -25.58 -43.11 25.96
N PRO A 625 -25.06 -43.71 24.87
CA PRO A 625 -23.61 -43.95 24.70
C PRO A 625 -22.75 -42.67 24.66
N ASP A 626 -23.27 -41.59 24.07
CA ASP A 626 -22.53 -40.34 23.85
C ASP A 626 -22.77 -39.29 24.94
N MET A 627 -23.27 -39.72 26.10
CA MET A 627 -23.69 -38.83 27.19
C MET A 627 -22.60 -37.85 27.64
N GLN A 628 -21.34 -38.29 27.72
CA GLN A 628 -20.24 -37.40 28.14
C GLN A 628 -19.95 -36.29 27.12
N ALA A 629 -20.10 -36.58 25.82
CA ALA A 629 -19.93 -35.57 24.78
C ALA A 629 -21.09 -34.57 24.81
N HIS A 630 -22.31 -35.05 25.05
CA HIS A 630 -23.52 -34.26 25.20
C HIS A 630 -23.43 -33.28 26.38
N LEU A 631 -23.08 -33.77 27.58
CA LEU A 631 -22.84 -32.96 28.80
C LEU A 631 -21.79 -31.86 28.59
N LYS A 632 -20.74 -32.14 27.80
CA LYS A 632 -19.69 -31.16 27.50
C LYS A 632 -20.22 -30.01 26.64
N GLN A 633 -21.10 -30.30 25.68
CA GLN A 633 -21.72 -29.28 24.83
C GLN A 633 -22.65 -28.38 25.65
N HIS A 634 -23.49 -28.96 26.51
CA HIS A 634 -24.37 -28.20 27.41
C HIS A 634 -23.61 -27.26 28.33
N ARG A 635 -22.57 -27.77 29.00
CA ARG A 635 -21.76 -26.97 29.91
C ARG A 635 -21.10 -25.79 29.20
N ALA A 636 -20.55 -26.04 28.01
CA ALA A 636 -19.91 -25.00 27.21
C ALA A 636 -20.91 -23.91 26.79
N PHE A 637 -22.14 -24.29 26.44
CA PHE A 637 -23.18 -23.32 26.06
C PHE A 637 -23.66 -22.48 27.23
N VAL A 638 -23.95 -23.11 28.38
CA VAL A 638 -24.36 -22.40 29.60
C VAL A 638 -23.27 -21.43 30.09
N GLU A 639 -22.01 -21.87 30.10
CA GLU A 639 -20.87 -21.01 30.49
C GLU A 639 -20.72 -19.82 29.55
N ARG A 640 -20.95 -20.03 28.25
CA ARG A 640 -20.91 -18.98 27.25
C ARG A 640 -22.02 -17.95 27.47
N ILE A 641 -23.26 -18.38 27.75
CA ILE A 641 -24.36 -17.47 28.13
C ILE A 641 -24.04 -16.70 29.42
N ALA A 642 -23.46 -17.36 30.42
CA ALA A 642 -23.09 -16.72 31.69
C ALA A 642 -22.02 -15.62 31.51
N GLN A 643 -21.02 -15.86 30.65
CA GLN A 643 -20.01 -14.84 30.28
C GLN A 643 -20.68 -13.61 29.66
N PHE A 644 -21.75 -13.79 28.88
CA PHE A 644 -22.47 -12.68 28.26
C PHE A 644 -23.28 -11.88 29.26
N GLU A 645 -23.96 -12.55 30.19
CA GLU A 645 -24.67 -11.91 31.30
C GLU A 645 -23.72 -11.05 32.16
N GLU A 646 -22.52 -11.56 32.46
CA GLU A 646 -21.51 -10.84 33.24
C GLU A 646 -20.89 -9.67 32.45
N ALA A 647 -20.62 -9.85 31.16
CA ALA A 647 -20.09 -8.80 30.29
C ALA A 647 -21.10 -7.64 30.14
N LEU A 648 -22.40 -7.94 30.07
CA LEU A 648 -23.47 -6.94 30.11
C LEU A 648 -23.52 -6.20 31.44
N GLY A 649 -23.40 -6.92 32.57
CA GLY A 649 -23.40 -6.32 33.90
C GLY A 649 -22.21 -5.39 34.17
N SER A 650 -21.03 -5.70 33.63
CA SER A 650 -19.80 -4.91 33.81
C SER A 650 -19.64 -3.73 32.84
N GLY A 651 -20.52 -3.61 31.83
CA GLY A 651 -20.47 -2.53 30.84
C GLY A 651 -19.29 -2.61 29.85
N ARG A 652 -18.56 -3.74 29.83
CA ARG A 652 -17.41 -3.95 28.94
C ARG A 652 -17.79 -4.33 27.52
N VAL A 653 -19.02 -4.79 27.29
CA VAL A 653 -19.49 -5.30 25.99
C VAL A 653 -20.94 -4.93 25.77
N THR A 654 -21.28 -4.48 24.57
CA THR A 654 -22.66 -4.39 24.06
C THR A 654 -23.02 -5.72 23.40
N LEU A 655 -24.23 -6.25 23.65
CA LEU A 655 -24.76 -7.37 22.86
C LEU A 655 -24.69 -7.00 21.37
N ASP A 656 -24.00 -7.81 20.59
CA ASP A 656 -23.80 -7.60 19.15
C ASP A 656 -24.48 -8.70 18.32
N MET A 657 -24.50 -8.52 17.01
CA MET A 657 -25.13 -9.50 16.11
C MET A 657 -24.36 -10.81 16.02
N GLU A 658 -23.06 -10.80 16.34
CA GLU A 658 -22.24 -12.01 16.46
C GLU A 658 -22.77 -12.92 17.57
N MET A 659 -23.18 -12.32 18.68
CA MET A 659 -23.81 -13.02 19.79
C MET A 659 -25.10 -13.73 19.41
N MET A 660 -25.99 -12.99 18.77
CA MET A 660 -27.30 -13.52 18.38
C MET A 660 -27.14 -14.64 17.35
N ARG A 661 -26.15 -14.52 16.46
CA ARG A 661 -25.77 -15.56 15.52
C ARG A 661 -25.24 -16.81 16.23
N PHE A 662 -24.42 -16.65 17.28
CA PHE A 662 -23.96 -17.77 18.10
C PHE A 662 -25.12 -18.51 18.77
N LEU A 663 -26.01 -17.80 19.49
CA LEU A 663 -27.14 -18.41 20.20
C LEU A 663 -28.08 -19.17 19.24
N LYS A 664 -28.44 -18.54 18.11
CA LYS A 664 -29.26 -19.18 17.07
C LYS A 664 -28.59 -20.42 16.51
N ASN A 665 -27.35 -20.28 16.02
CA ASN A 665 -26.69 -21.34 15.27
C ASN A 665 -26.37 -22.53 16.17
N TRP A 666 -25.94 -22.28 17.41
CA TRP A 666 -25.68 -23.34 18.37
C TRP A 666 -26.95 -24.13 18.67
N LEU A 667 -28.05 -23.45 19.04
CA LEU A 667 -29.30 -24.12 19.40
C LEU A 667 -29.86 -24.93 18.22
N LYS A 668 -29.85 -24.36 17.01
CA LYS A 668 -30.32 -25.07 15.80
C LYS A 668 -29.46 -26.29 15.49
N GLN A 669 -28.13 -26.18 15.58
CA GLN A 669 -27.23 -27.30 15.32
C GLN A 669 -27.32 -28.38 16.40
N HIS A 670 -27.52 -27.98 17.65
CA HIS A 670 -27.67 -28.91 18.76
C HIS A 670 -28.94 -29.74 18.63
N ILE A 671 -30.10 -29.08 18.44
CA ILE A 671 -31.39 -29.77 18.24
C ILE A 671 -31.33 -30.70 17.02
N MET A 672 -30.88 -30.19 15.87
CA MET A 672 -30.90 -30.96 14.63
C MET A 672 -29.82 -32.04 14.55
N GLY A 673 -28.71 -31.87 15.26
CA GLY A 673 -27.52 -32.70 15.11
C GLY A 673 -27.21 -33.56 16.32
N THR A 674 -27.29 -33.01 17.52
CA THR A 674 -27.00 -33.70 18.78
C THR A 674 -28.26 -34.37 19.33
N ASP A 675 -29.37 -33.65 19.44
CA ASP A 675 -30.55 -34.15 20.15
C ASP A 675 -31.30 -35.21 19.35
N LYS A 676 -31.35 -35.04 18.02
CA LYS A 676 -31.86 -36.08 17.10
C LYS A 676 -31.15 -37.43 17.24
N LYS A 677 -29.92 -37.49 17.76
CA LYS A 677 -29.18 -38.76 17.90
C LYS A 677 -29.72 -39.64 19.02
N TYR A 678 -30.37 -39.07 20.03
CA TYR A 678 -30.95 -39.88 21.10
C TYR A 678 -32.41 -40.28 20.81
N VAL A 679 -33.05 -39.70 19.78
CA VAL A 679 -34.45 -40.02 19.40
C VAL A 679 -34.71 -41.52 19.19
N PRO A 680 -33.81 -42.34 18.62
CA PRO A 680 -34.01 -43.78 18.51
C PRO A 680 -34.24 -44.52 19.84
N TYR A 681 -33.83 -43.92 20.96
CA TYR A 681 -33.97 -44.44 22.33
C TYR A 681 -35.30 -44.03 23.01
N PHE A 682 -36.18 -43.33 22.29
CA PHE A 682 -37.54 -43.02 22.71
C PHE A 682 -38.56 -43.90 21.95
N ASN A 683 -39.69 -44.20 22.61
CA ASN A 683 -40.87 -44.79 22.00
C ASN A 683 -41.62 -43.76 21.14
N GLY A 684 -42.48 -44.23 20.23
CA GLY A 684 -43.27 -43.35 19.35
C GLY A 684 -44.26 -42.43 20.10
N ASP A 685 -44.47 -42.64 21.39
CA ASP A 685 -45.26 -41.79 22.29
C ASP A 685 -44.41 -40.82 23.13
N GLY A 686 -43.09 -40.78 22.90
CA GLY A 686 -42.15 -39.91 23.62
C GLY A 686 -41.70 -40.43 24.99
N THR A 687 -42.08 -41.65 25.37
CA THR A 687 -41.58 -42.29 26.60
C THR A 687 -40.21 -42.95 26.39
N PRO A 688 -39.36 -43.07 27.43
CA PRO A 688 -38.10 -43.81 27.29
C PRO A 688 -38.28 -45.30 26.94
N LYS A 689 -37.44 -45.85 26.06
CA LYS A 689 -37.44 -47.29 25.70
C LYS A 689 -36.85 -48.19 26.77
#